data_AF-A0A1W1XI09-F1
#
_entry.id   AF-A0A1W1XI09-F1
#
_cell.length_a   1.000
_cell.length_b   1.000
_cell.length_c   1.000
_cell.angle_alpha   90.00
_cell.angle_beta   90.00
_cell.angle_gamma   90.00
#
_symmetry.space_group_name_H-M   'P 1'
#
loop_
_entity.id
_entity.type
_entity.pdbx_description
1 polymer ?
#
loop_
_entity_poly.entity_id
_entity_poly.type
_entity_poly.pdbx_seq_one_letter_code
_entity_poly.pdbx_strand_id
1 'polypeptide(L)'
;MRLKKIAVLLISSIVIVTSNNFVRASASTSSISAYRSETYRPQYHFTPDTGWMNDPNGMVYYHGVYHLFYQYNPYDIVWGPMHWGHAESKDMVNWTQEPIALAPDANGDIFSGSVVVDWNNSSGLFNKTSDHTGLVAFYTTNSATTGQQYQSMAYSTDDGKTWTKYNGGKAIIAQPINTPNFRDPKVSWDNAHNKWVMVIAAGDEIQFYSSNNLKDWTETGKFGAEGEASHAGVWECPDLYQMTVDGHNDKKWVLSINMGASSSPDSPPAGGSGMMYVVGDFDGSKFIADPKFSVTNYIGASDIVKGYYLLPGDTIKVYDAQAGGNMLGTATVSASQSTATVNLTKDLGSGSGKTWISITRNGKEGTRLESDYSSEVASANTGTSTSTGTTAVAPAGEDITNPDFETGDLTGWTVTGNEWSNKNVVDNTTWGGGSGKYHCSGYVDPAIGGAGDAGTGTLESTVFTLGGNGSINFLIAGGDLPKSVYVTLEDATTGKELTQFKASGESSATVRRVNWDASAYLGKKLRIKVVDNATGGWGHIDVDDFHVYNTVLYQPPASQLPTYPVNWVDYGPDFYAGVTWNDTTPQTNATTAKYGKYVPDGRRILLGWMSNWAYADQTPTSTWRSADSIPREEKLVATADGYKITQQPIKELASLQQTATKTLANTTVSKGSTVSLGSRSTYEITSTFNVNSTTANEFGINVKTGGAQYTTIGYDKATSTLFLNRYNSSSYDFLDYMPNKQEAPLKPDANGNVKIQILVDNDSVEVFGSNNDNASVTITDQIFSDDSSRGIQLYSTGGDTKVKSLVVTPLKSAKFTPYVNTTLPYNPKTVPASLPTSDFESGTIPSCWKQTEGYANTFKVSNDTTWWGGTYNQDGNNFLTTEKNGDAYSGILQSDYFKLSGDGKISFLIGGGNYPTSEYLALVDGATGTKLFSATGTDSETLRQVIWDASKYVGKVVYLEIADESQSSWGHINLDDIDVPHFNSNIKKYRTTGTWGEIGPYGMQGSSTATVSNALYKAAQNAKNLIYEAKVSNIASTSKTKDGEAGLVFGTSKDLAKAYEFNIDPSKGVVRLFNKKDGKDLAPEAKETISSNKSYELKVVTSGTNIKAYLDSTKVFDINVTGYIGGNVGLDVLDGSADFQDVLFQNLDNLNINLGASLAVKQTINLGITATNGGNGSNVDMSSLDIVYSSSNPIVATVDASGKVTGVASGTAIITVKSEGKTAECLIYVQ
;
A
#
# COMPACT_ATOMS: atom_id res chain seq x y z
N MET A 1 10.38 54.70 45.12
CA MET A 1 10.84 54.18 46.44
C MET A 1 9.68 53.42 47.08
N ARG A 2 9.84 52.11 47.37
CA ARG A 2 9.05 51.25 48.30
C ARG A 2 7.56 50.98 47.98
N LEU A 3 6.94 49.82 48.23
CA LEU A 3 7.31 48.40 48.42
C LEU A 3 5.97 47.60 48.53
N LYS A 4 5.86 46.49 47.80
CA LYS A 4 5.22 45.18 48.10
C LYS A 4 3.92 45.04 48.94
N LYS A 5 2.95 44.33 48.30
CA LYS A 5 2.36 43.00 48.64
C LYS A 5 1.08 42.84 49.51
N ILE A 6 0.11 42.14 48.87
CA ILE A 6 -0.77 41.01 49.29
C ILE A 6 -2.09 41.30 50.04
N ALA A 7 -3.22 40.93 49.43
CA ALA A 7 -4.19 39.89 49.87
C ALA A 7 -5.62 40.10 49.29
N VAL A 8 -6.17 39.14 48.53
CA VAL A 8 -7.62 38.90 48.34
C VAL A 8 -7.78 37.40 47.98
N LEU A 9 -8.14 36.50 48.91
CA LEU A 9 -9.48 36.02 49.34
C LEU A 9 -10.36 35.42 48.22
N LEU A 10 -10.58 34.09 48.28
CA LEU A 10 -11.71 33.43 47.64
C LEU A 10 -12.19 32.26 48.52
N ILE A 11 -13.47 32.34 48.89
CA ILE A 11 -14.22 31.42 49.73
C ILE A 11 -14.79 30.32 48.83
N SER A 12 -14.57 29.05 49.16
CA SER A 12 -15.24 27.89 48.56
C SER A 12 -16.33 27.38 49.50
N SER A 13 -17.54 27.17 48.95
CA SER A 13 -18.65 26.49 49.64
C SER A 13 -19.08 25.27 48.83
N ILE A 14 -19.14 24.16 49.58
CA ILE A 14 -19.51 22.78 49.30
C ILE A 14 -20.80 22.59 48.47
N VAL A 15 -20.74 21.69 47.48
CA VAL A 15 -21.88 20.88 46.99
C VAL A 15 -21.50 19.40 47.17
N ILE A 16 -22.33 18.67 47.90
CA ILE A 16 -22.25 17.24 48.15
C ILE A 16 -22.79 16.51 46.91
N VAL A 17 -21.96 15.67 46.27
CA VAL A 17 -22.42 14.68 45.28
C VAL A 17 -22.09 13.30 45.83
N THR A 18 -23.15 12.51 46.02
CA THR A 18 -23.11 11.09 46.42
C THR A 18 -22.41 10.25 45.36
N SER A 19 -21.40 9.50 45.77
CA SER A 19 -20.66 8.54 44.94
C SER A 19 -21.54 7.32 44.62
N ASN A 20 -22.10 7.28 43.41
CA ASN A 20 -22.56 6.02 42.81
C ASN A 20 -21.37 5.32 42.17
N ASN A 21 -21.03 4.14 42.70
CA ASN A 21 -20.03 3.22 42.15
C ASN A 21 -20.48 2.72 40.77
N PHE A 22 -20.01 3.37 39.70
CA PHE A 22 -19.98 2.75 38.38
C PHE A 22 -18.72 1.90 38.27
N VAL A 23 -18.90 0.58 38.28
CA VAL A 23 -17.91 -0.38 37.80
C VAL A 23 -17.69 -0.07 36.32
N ARG A 24 -16.57 0.58 35.98
CA ARG A 24 -16.08 0.64 34.59
C ARG A 24 -15.66 -0.78 34.22
N ALA A 25 -16.46 -1.45 33.40
CA ALA A 25 -15.99 -2.58 32.61
C ALA A 25 -14.84 -2.07 31.73
N SER A 26 -13.63 -2.53 32.04
CA SER A 26 -12.45 -2.33 31.22
C SER A 26 -12.64 -3.08 29.91
N ALA A 27 -13.04 -2.38 28.85
CA ALA A 27 -12.80 -2.87 27.50
C ALA A 27 -11.28 -3.08 27.36
N SER A 28 -10.88 -4.25 26.88
CA SER A 28 -9.49 -4.63 26.66
C SER A 28 -8.82 -3.67 25.68
N THR A 29 -7.98 -2.77 26.18
CA THR A 29 -7.12 -1.87 25.40
C THR A 29 -5.85 -2.57 24.87
N SER A 30 -5.89 -3.89 24.68
CA SER A 30 -4.72 -4.71 24.36
C SER A 30 -4.33 -4.74 22.87
N SER A 31 -4.97 -3.97 21.99
CA SER A 31 -4.63 -3.94 20.55
C SER A 31 -3.85 -2.73 20.06
N ILE A 32 -3.61 -1.69 20.87
CA ILE A 32 -2.92 -0.46 20.41
C ILE A 32 -1.38 -0.59 20.47
N SER A 33 -0.81 -1.54 21.21
CA SER A 33 0.66 -1.60 21.41
C SER A 33 1.46 -2.21 20.25
N ALA A 34 0.83 -2.70 19.18
CA ALA A 34 1.49 -3.38 18.05
C ALA A 34 1.50 -2.57 16.73
N TYR A 35 0.83 -1.42 16.67
CA TYR A 35 0.72 -0.61 15.46
C TYR A 35 2.07 0.01 15.06
N ARG A 36 2.49 -0.20 13.80
CA ARG A 36 3.79 0.22 13.21
C ARG A 36 5.04 -0.47 13.77
N SER A 37 4.87 -1.69 14.31
CA SER A 37 5.99 -2.53 14.76
C SER A 37 6.39 -3.61 13.74
N GLU A 38 5.73 -3.64 12.59
CA GLU A 38 6.01 -4.56 11.48
C GLU A 38 7.43 -4.35 10.92
N THR A 39 8.07 -5.45 10.49
CA THR A 39 9.37 -5.40 9.82
C THR A 39 9.33 -4.46 8.63
N TYR A 40 10.39 -3.67 8.46
CA TYR A 40 10.51 -2.62 7.43
C TYR A 40 9.61 -1.39 7.59
N ARG A 41 8.62 -1.36 8.48
CA ARG A 41 7.73 -0.19 8.61
C ARG A 41 8.53 1.08 8.94
N PRO A 42 8.55 2.11 8.07
CA PRO A 42 9.22 3.37 8.37
C PRO A 42 8.69 3.99 9.66
N GLN A 43 9.56 4.66 10.41
CA GLN A 43 9.23 5.25 11.71
C GLN A 43 9.03 6.75 11.63
N TYR A 44 9.47 7.42 10.57
CA TYR A 44 9.24 8.86 10.40
C TYR A 44 8.88 9.27 8.97
N HIS A 45 8.71 8.30 8.07
CA HIS A 45 8.08 8.49 6.76
C HIS A 45 6.60 8.14 6.79
N PHE A 46 5.79 8.88 6.04
CA PHE A 46 4.38 8.55 5.90
C PHE A 46 4.20 7.25 5.11
N THR A 47 3.27 6.42 5.58
CA THR A 47 2.78 5.22 4.89
C THR A 47 1.33 5.02 5.31
N PRO A 48 0.44 4.48 4.44
CA PRO A 48 -0.93 4.20 4.84
C PRO A 48 -0.98 3.13 5.92
N ASP A 49 -2.01 3.12 6.76
CA ASP A 49 -2.23 2.08 7.77
C ASP A 49 -2.10 0.67 7.18
N THR A 50 -2.82 0.43 6.08
CA THR A 50 -2.80 -0.80 5.27
C THR A 50 -2.97 -0.50 3.79
N GLY A 51 -2.73 -1.47 2.91
CA GLY A 51 -2.97 -1.37 1.47
C GLY A 51 -1.82 -0.75 0.68
N TRP A 52 -2.06 -0.46 -0.60
CA TRP A 52 -1.07 0.12 -1.51
C TRP A 52 -1.19 1.64 -1.56
N MET A 53 -0.05 2.34 -1.49
CA MET A 53 0.05 3.76 -1.78
C MET A 53 1.03 4.03 -2.92
N ASN A 54 0.68 4.96 -3.81
CA ASN A 54 1.66 5.57 -4.71
C ASN A 54 1.67 7.10 -4.59
N ASP A 55 1.43 7.81 -5.68
CA ASP A 55 1.70 9.23 -5.85
C ASP A 55 1.08 10.09 -4.73
N PRO A 56 1.84 11.02 -4.13
CA PRO A 56 1.24 12.06 -3.31
C PRO A 56 0.36 12.96 -4.19
N ASN A 57 -0.83 13.28 -3.69
CA ASN A 57 -1.83 14.07 -4.38
C ASN A 57 -2.33 15.20 -3.49
N GLY A 58 -2.96 16.19 -4.11
CA GLY A 58 -3.80 17.16 -3.40
C GLY A 58 -3.11 17.96 -2.28
N MET A 59 -1.77 18.02 -2.26
CA MET A 59 -1.05 18.58 -1.13
C MET A 59 -1.35 20.07 -0.96
N VAL A 60 -2.04 20.42 0.13
CA VAL A 60 -2.54 21.78 0.38
C VAL A 60 -2.44 22.11 1.87
N TYR A 61 -2.10 23.36 2.20
CA TYR A 61 -2.19 23.84 3.57
C TYR A 61 -3.44 24.70 3.76
N TYR A 62 -4.32 24.29 4.66
CA TYR A 62 -5.59 24.96 4.91
C TYR A 62 -5.91 24.92 6.41
N HIS A 63 -6.42 26.03 6.93
CA HIS A 63 -6.85 26.16 8.34
C HIS A 63 -5.87 25.64 9.41
N GLY A 64 -4.56 25.79 9.18
CA GLY A 64 -3.54 25.42 10.16
C GLY A 64 -2.99 24.00 9.99
N VAL A 65 -3.42 23.28 8.96
CA VAL A 65 -3.14 21.86 8.73
C VAL A 65 -2.55 21.65 7.33
N TYR A 66 -1.52 20.82 7.25
CA TYR A 66 -1.00 20.25 6.01
C TYR A 66 -1.85 19.01 5.69
N HIS A 67 -2.54 19.06 4.55
CA HIS A 67 -3.22 17.91 3.98
C HIS A 67 -2.28 17.19 3.01
N LEU A 68 -2.25 15.88 3.12
CA LEU A 68 -1.62 14.95 2.19
C LEU A 68 -2.71 14.01 1.69
N PHE A 69 -3.00 14.05 0.40
CA PHE A 69 -3.76 13.00 -0.26
C PHE A 69 -2.78 12.09 -1.00
N TYR A 70 -3.21 10.90 -1.39
CA TYR A 70 -2.34 9.96 -2.09
C TYR A 70 -3.17 8.94 -2.85
N GLN A 71 -2.64 8.46 -3.98
CA GLN A 71 -3.20 7.32 -4.70
C GLN A 71 -3.22 6.10 -3.78
N TYR A 72 -4.38 5.47 -3.64
CA TYR A 72 -4.61 4.47 -2.61
C TYR A 72 -5.47 3.29 -3.11
N ASN A 73 -4.97 2.07 -2.91
CA ASN A 73 -5.81 0.87 -2.91
C ASN A 73 -6.02 0.40 -1.46
N PRO A 74 -7.22 0.59 -0.88
CA PRO A 74 -7.52 0.12 0.47
C PRO A 74 -7.67 -1.41 0.58
N TYR A 75 -7.85 -2.10 -0.55
CA TYR A 75 -8.28 -3.50 -0.59
C TYR A 75 -7.11 -4.48 -0.68
N ASP A 76 -6.00 -4.03 -1.25
CA ASP A 76 -4.82 -4.86 -1.50
C ASP A 76 -3.54 -4.03 -1.32
N ILE A 77 -2.43 -4.73 -1.14
CA ILE A 77 -1.07 -4.18 -1.10
C ILE A 77 -0.46 -4.10 -2.51
N VAL A 78 -1.23 -4.30 -3.58
CA VAL A 78 -0.85 -4.03 -4.97
C VAL A 78 -1.76 -2.96 -5.57
N TRP A 79 -1.32 -2.38 -6.68
CA TRP A 79 -2.12 -1.43 -7.45
C TRP A 79 -3.46 -2.05 -7.88
N GLY A 80 -4.55 -1.27 -7.85
CA GLY A 80 -5.92 -1.73 -8.11
C GLY A 80 -6.88 -0.55 -8.26
N PRO A 81 -8.18 -0.72 -8.01
CA PRO A 81 -9.16 0.37 -8.10
C PRO A 81 -8.74 1.57 -7.24
N MET A 82 -8.36 2.66 -7.90
CA MET A 82 -7.66 3.75 -7.23
C MET A 82 -8.62 4.72 -6.55
N HIS A 83 -8.27 5.05 -5.30
CA HIS A 83 -8.90 6.06 -4.45
C HIS A 83 -7.89 7.16 -4.16
N TRP A 84 -8.36 8.25 -3.56
CA TRP A 84 -7.49 9.16 -2.79
C TRP A 84 -7.61 8.86 -1.30
N GLY A 85 -6.53 8.34 -0.72
CA GLY A 85 -6.35 8.36 0.73
C GLY A 85 -6.10 9.78 1.24
N HIS A 86 -6.20 9.98 2.56
CA HIS A 86 -6.03 11.30 3.17
C HIS A 86 -5.34 11.20 4.54
N ALA A 87 -4.38 12.08 4.77
CA ALA A 87 -3.75 12.29 6.06
C ALA A 87 -3.54 13.79 6.34
N GLU A 88 -3.52 14.12 7.62
CA GLU A 88 -3.32 15.48 8.13
C GLU A 88 -2.13 15.58 9.07
N SER A 89 -1.41 16.69 8.97
CA SER A 89 -0.32 17.02 9.88
C SER A 89 -0.28 18.51 10.22
N LYS A 90 0.30 18.84 11.37
CA LYS A 90 0.61 20.23 11.74
C LYS A 90 2.07 20.60 11.49
N ASP A 91 2.92 19.61 11.25
CA ASP A 91 4.37 19.77 11.15
C ASP A 91 5.01 18.92 10.03
N MET A 92 4.19 18.26 9.21
CA MET A 92 4.59 17.35 8.13
C MET A 92 5.41 16.13 8.60
N VAL A 93 5.44 15.88 9.92
CA VAL A 93 6.17 14.76 10.55
C VAL A 93 5.22 13.83 11.28
N ASN A 94 4.32 14.39 12.10
CA ASN A 94 3.33 13.65 12.85
C ASN A 94 2.02 13.64 12.06
N TRP A 95 1.55 12.46 11.68
CA TRP A 95 0.41 12.29 10.78
C TRP A 95 -0.78 11.64 11.46
N THR A 96 -1.97 12.10 11.11
CA THR A 96 -3.24 11.46 11.45
C THR A 96 -3.89 11.03 10.14
N GLN A 97 -4.14 9.73 9.97
CA GLN A 97 -4.86 9.25 8.81
C GLN A 97 -6.35 9.57 8.97
N GLU A 98 -6.95 10.03 7.89
CA GLU A 98 -8.35 10.43 7.78
C GLU A 98 -9.10 9.40 6.89
N PRO A 99 -10.45 9.48 6.81
CA PRO A 99 -11.20 8.68 5.85
C PRO A 99 -10.73 8.88 4.41
N ILE A 100 -11.01 7.91 3.55
CA ILE A 100 -10.82 8.05 2.11
C ILE A 100 -11.53 9.31 1.62
N ALA A 101 -10.80 10.16 0.89
CA ALA A 101 -11.31 11.44 0.41
C ALA A 101 -12.15 11.29 -0.86
N LEU A 102 -11.67 10.52 -1.83
CA LEU A 102 -12.36 10.25 -3.09
C LEU A 102 -12.29 8.76 -3.40
N ALA A 103 -13.45 8.15 -3.66
CA ALA A 103 -13.58 6.77 -4.07
C ALA A 103 -13.96 6.68 -5.56
N PRO A 104 -13.58 5.60 -6.27
CA PRO A 104 -14.04 5.31 -7.62
C PRO A 104 -15.57 5.16 -7.63
N ASP A 105 -16.20 5.46 -8.76
CA ASP A 105 -17.64 5.26 -8.98
C ASP A 105 -17.90 4.69 -10.38
N ALA A 106 -19.14 4.72 -10.86
CA ALA A 106 -19.51 4.27 -12.20
C ALA A 106 -18.72 4.97 -13.33
N ASN A 107 -18.10 6.13 -13.09
CA ASN A 107 -17.30 6.84 -14.07
C ASN A 107 -15.85 6.31 -14.17
N GLY A 108 -15.37 5.56 -13.18
CA GLY A 108 -14.05 4.93 -13.16
C GLY A 108 -13.19 5.26 -11.93
N ASP A 109 -11.91 4.92 -12.06
CA ASP A 109 -10.89 5.07 -11.01
C ASP A 109 -10.47 6.52 -10.81
N ILE A 110 -10.08 6.86 -9.58
CA ILE A 110 -9.60 8.18 -9.19
C ILE A 110 -8.07 8.19 -9.29
N PHE A 111 -7.54 8.84 -10.32
CA PHE A 111 -6.11 8.99 -10.57
C PHE A 111 -5.59 10.31 -10.00
N SER A 112 -4.27 10.49 -10.09
CA SER A 112 -3.53 11.60 -9.49
C SER A 112 -4.05 12.99 -9.88
N GLY A 113 -3.70 13.98 -9.07
CA GLY A 113 -4.15 15.36 -9.22
C GLY A 113 -3.82 16.27 -8.04
N SER A 114 -4.48 17.41 -7.96
CA SER A 114 -4.13 18.50 -7.04
C SER A 114 -5.34 19.13 -6.35
N VAL A 115 -5.10 19.84 -5.25
CA VAL A 115 -6.12 20.56 -4.48
C VAL A 115 -5.68 22.01 -4.33
N VAL A 116 -6.61 22.93 -4.51
CA VAL A 116 -6.41 24.37 -4.29
C VAL A 116 -7.42 24.92 -3.30
N VAL A 117 -7.07 26.03 -2.66
CA VAL A 117 -8.00 26.82 -1.84
C VAL A 117 -8.62 27.91 -2.70
N ASP A 118 -9.95 27.91 -2.83
CA ASP A 118 -10.68 28.95 -3.57
C ASP A 118 -10.98 30.16 -2.67
N TRP A 119 -9.95 30.93 -2.35
CA TRP A 119 -10.01 32.05 -1.41
C TRP A 119 -11.04 33.14 -1.74
N ASN A 120 -11.35 33.28 -3.03
CA ASN A 120 -12.26 34.31 -3.53
C ASN A 120 -13.62 33.74 -3.94
N ASN A 121 -13.88 32.47 -3.66
CA ASN A 121 -15.06 31.74 -4.14
C ASN A 121 -15.28 31.95 -5.65
N SER A 122 -14.20 31.94 -6.43
CA SER A 122 -14.25 32.12 -7.88
C SER A 122 -15.09 31.02 -8.56
N SER A 123 -15.18 29.85 -7.94
CA SER A 123 -16.06 28.75 -8.35
C SER A 123 -17.54 29.00 -8.05
N GLY A 124 -17.86 29.81 -7.02
CA GLY A 124 -19.20 29.99 -6.47
C GLY A 124 -19.71 28.82 -5.61
N LEU A 125 -18.88 27.82 -5.33
CA LEU A 125 -19.27 26.60 -4.57
C LEU A 125 -19.42 26.85 -3.07
N PHE A 126 -18.77 27.89 -2.54
CA PHE A 126 -18.62 28.10 -1.10
C PHE A 126 -19.56 29.17 -0.52
N ASN A 127 -20.65 29.51 -1.22
CA ASN A 127 -21.63 30.51 -0.76
C ASN A 127 -22.29 30.17 0.59
N LYS A 128 -22.24 28.91 1.01
CA LYS A 128 -22.82 28.43 2.28
C LYS A 128 -21.79 28.28 3.40
N THR A 129 -20.49 28.39 3.12
CA THR A 129 -19.47 28.34 4.18
C THR A 129 -19.41 29.70 4.87
N SER A 130 -19.06 29.71 6.15
CA SER A 130 -19.13 30.92 6.98
C SER A 130 -18.25 32.06 6.47
N ASP A 131 -17.16 31.72 5.79
CA ASP A 131 -16.15 32.64 5.32
C ASP A 131 -16.08 32.73 3.79
N HIS A 132 -16.91 31.95 3.08
CA HIS A 132 -16.98 31.84 1.62
C HIS A 132 -15.69 31.26 0.99
N THR A 133 -15.00 30.37 1.70
CA THR A 133 -13.85 29.65 1.17
C THR A 133 -14.02 28.14 1.34
N GLY A 134 -13.19 27.37 0.63
CA GLY A 134 -13.12 25.92 0.74
C GLY A 134 -12.09 25.34 -0.22
N LEU A 135 -12.04 24.00 -0.26
CA LEU A 135 -11.07 23.25 -1.04
C LEU A 135 -11.70 22.73 -2.33
N VAL A 136 -10.96 22.79 -3.43
CA VAL A 136 -11.34 22.23 -4.72
C VAL A 136 -10.26 21.27 -5.17
N ALA A 137 -10.63 20.01 -5.40
CA ALA A 137 -9.79 18.95 -5.93
C ALA A 137 -9.99 18.84 -7.44
N PHE A 138 -8.90 18.67 -8.16
CA PHE A 138 -8.83 18.33 -9.57
C PHE A 138 -8.11 16.99 -9.68
N TYR A 139 -8.72 16.04 -10.37
CA TYR A 139 -8.20 14.69 -10.45
C TYR A 139 -8.51 14.09 -11.82
N THR A 140 -7.72 13.10 -12.23
CA THR A 140 -8.01 12.35 -13.45
C THR A 140 -9.02 11.26 -13.12
N THR A 141 -10.07 11.13 -13.93
CA THR A 141 -10.91 9.93 -13.93
C THR A 141 -10.43 9.01 -15.03
N ASN A 142 -10.09 7.77 -14.67
CA ASN A 142 -9.72 6.71 -15.60
C ASN A 142 -10.92 5.78 -15.79
N SER A 143 -11.61 5.91 -16.92
CA SER A 143 -12.82 5.15 -17.22
C SER A 143 -12.54 3.66 -17.29
N ALA A 144 -13.19 2.89 -16.41
CA ALA A 144 -13.07 1.43 -16.42
C ALA A 144 -13.65 0.79 -17.70
N THR A 145 -14.63 1.44 -18.32
CA THR A 145 -15.31 0.93 -19.53
C THR A 145 -14.55 1.25 -20.82
N THR A 146 -13.96 2.45 -20.91
CA THR A 146 -13.38 2.95 -22.17
C THR A 146 -11.87 3.14 -22.12
N GLY A 147 -11.25 3.08 -20.94
CA GLY A 147 -9.85 3.42 -20.72
C GLY A 147 -9.52 4.91 -20.95
N GLN A 148 -10.54 5.75 -21.18
CA GLN A 148 -10.34 7.18 -21.38
C GLN A 148 -9.95 7.87 -20.07
N GLN A 149 -9.00 8.81 -20.18
CA GLN A 149 -8.53 9.63 -19.07
C GLN A 149 -9.01 11.06 -19.29
N TYR A 150 -9.80 11.59 -18.36
CA TYR A 150 -10.32 12.96 -18.44
C TYR A 150 -10.28 13.64 -17.08
N GLN A 151 -10.32 14.98 -17.08
CA GLN A 151 -10.17 15.75 -15.86
C GLN A 151 -11.52 15.97 -15.20
N SER A 152 -11.58 15.71 -13.91
CA SER A 152 -12.75 15.81 -13.04
C SER A 152 -12.47 16.72 -11.86
N MET A 153 -13.53 17.13 -11.15
CA MET A 153 -13.44 18.08 -10.05
C MET A 153 -14.30 17.64 -8.86
N ALA A 154 -13.83 17.86 -7.65
CA ALA A 154 -14.60 17.72 -6.41
C ALA A 154 -14.35 18.93 -5.49
N TYR A 155 -15.21 19.14 -4.50
CA TYR A 155 -15.05 20.22 -3.53
C TYR A 155 -15.40 19.79 -2.12
N SER A 156 -14.75 20.42 -1.14
CA SER A 156 -14.98 20.21 0.29
C SER A 156 -15.33 21.52 0.97
N THR A 157 -16.37 21.46 1.82
CA THR A 157 -16.88 22.61 2.60
C THR A 157 -16.60 22.49 4.10
N ASP A 158 -15.90 21.43 4.50
CA ASP A 158 -15.62 21.01 5.88
C ASP A 158 -14.13 20.72 6.07
N ASP A 159 -13.28 21.59 5.52
CA ASP A 159 -11.83 21.56 5.66
C ASP A 159 -11.17 20.27 5.14
N GLY A 160 -11.71 19.68 4.08
CA GLY A 160 -11.14 18.49 3.43
C GLY A 160 -11.58 17.16 4.01
N LYS A 161 -12.49 17.15 5.01
CA LYS A 161 -12.98 15.93 5.65
C LYS A 161 -13.93 15.13 4.77
N THR A 162 -14.80 15.80 4.02
CA THR A 162 -15.69 15.15 3.03
C THR A 162 -15.66 15.88 1.71
N TRP A 163 -15.91 15.15 0.63
CA TRP A 163 -15.80 15.64 -0.74
C TRP A 163 -17.08 15.37 -1.53
N THR A 164 -17.52 16.37 -2.28
CA THR A 164 -18.62 16.25 -3.24
C THR A 164 -18.07 16.32 -4.65
N LYS A 165 -18.25 15.26 -5.45
CA LYS A 165 -17.89 15.27 -6.88
C LYS A 165 -18.76 16.29 -7.63
N TYR A 166 -18.12 17.19 -8.35
CA TYR A 166 -18.81 18.19 -9.15
C TYR A 166 -19.42 17.55 -10.40
N ASN A 167 -20.61 18.04 -10.82
CA ASN A 167 -21.30 17.57 -12.03
C ASN A 167 -21.52 16.04 -12.09
N GLY A 168 -21.65 15.38 -10.93
CA GLY A 168 -21.79 13.93 -10.85
C GLY A 168 -20.55 13.15 -11.31
N GLY A 169 -19.35 13.74 -11.18
CA GLY A 169 -18.08 13.11 -11.57
C GLY A 169 -17.76 13.20 -13.07
N LYS A 170 -18.58 13.90 -13.86
CA LYS A 170 -18.35 14.08 -15.31
C LYS A 170 -17.18 15.01 -15.58
N ALA A 171 -16.55 14.81 -16.74
CA ALA A 171 -15.42 15.60 -17.22
C ALA A 171 -15.69 17.11 -17.19
N ILE A 172 -14.74 17.86 -16.60
CA ILE A 172 -14.58 19.31 -16.80
C ILE A 172 -13.65 19.62 -17.98
N ILE A 173 -12.73 18.70 -18.30
CA ILE A 173 -11.91 18.72 -19.52
C ILE A 173 -11.90 17.29 -20.06
N ALA A 174 -12.51 17.08 -21.22
CA ALA A 174 -12.51 15.79 -21.90
C ALA A 174 -11.13 15.48 -22.48
N GLN A 175 -10.82 14.19 -22.62
CA GLN A 175 -9.62 13.74 -23.33
C GLN A 175 -9.63 14.25 -24.78
N PRO A 176 -8.60 14.98 -25.23
CA PRO A 176 -8.49 15.33 -26.64
C PRO A 176 -8.31 14.08 -27.51
N ILE A 177 -8.80 14.14 -28.75
CA ILE A 177 -8.68 13.04 -29.71
C ILE A 177 -7.19 12.74 -29.96
N ASN A 178 -6.81 11.46 -29.92
CA ASN A 178 -5.44 10.97 -30.14
C ASN A 178 -4.40 11.48 -29.14
N THR A 179 -4.81 11.89 -27.93
CA THR A 179 -3.89 12.25 -26.84
C THR A 179 -3.85 11.10 -25.83
N PRO A 180 -2.95 10.11 -25.98
CA PRO A 180 -2.77 9.08 -24.95
C PRO A 180 -2.27 9.72 -23.67
N ASN A 181 -2.48 9.07 -22.52
CA ASN A 181 -1.94 9.52 -21.24
C ASN A 181 -2.29 10.99 -20.91
N PHE A 182 -3.58 11.29 -20.72
CA PHE A 182 -4.10 12.62 -20.43
C PHE A 182 -4.47 12.75 -18.95
N ARG A 183 -3.49 13.01 -18.09
CA ARG A 183 -3.64 12.84 -16.64
C ARG A 183 -2.82 13.81 -15.79
N ASP A 184 -3.06 13.71 -14.49
CA ASP A 184 -2.35 14.32 -13.38
C ASP A 184 -2.44 15.86 -13.36
N PRO A 185 -3.66 16.44 -13.28
CA PRO A 185 -3.86 17.87 -13.34
C PRO A 185 -3.31 18.57 -12.10
N LYS A 186 -2.27 19.40 -12.29
CA LYS A 186 -1.83 20.36 -11.27
C LYS A 186 -2.45 21.72 -11.53
N VAL A 187 -3.19 22.23 -10.55
CA VAL A 187 -3.77 23.58 -10.58
C VAL A 187 -3.02 24.50 -9.61
N SER A 188 -2.70 25.70 -10.09
CA SER A 188 -2.11 26.78 -9.30
C SER A 188 -2.70 28.15 -9.71
N TRP A 189 -2.51 29.16 -8.86
CA TRP A 189 -2.93 30.53 -9.15
C TRP A 189 -1.78 31.35 -9.73
N ASP A 190 -1.99 31.93 -10.90
CA ASP A 190 -1.04 32.85 -11.53
C ASP A 190 -1.34 34.29 -11.13
N ASN A 191 -0.59 34.77 -10.12
CA ASN A 191 -0.72 36.13 -9.61
C ASN A 191 -0.37 37.21 -10.65
N ALA A 192 0.51 36.93 -11.62
CA ALA A 192 0.92 37.94 -12.59
C ALA A 192 -0.20 38.25 -13.59
N HIS A 193 -1.04 37.25 -13.87
CA HIS A 193 -2.09 37.35 -14.89
C HIS A 193 -3.52 37.20 -14.33
N ASN A 194 -3.68 37.02 -13.02
CA ASN A 194 -4.95 36.91 -12.30
C ASN A 194 -5.89 35.80 -12.84
N LYS A 195 -5.35 34.59 -13.00
CA LYS A 195 -6.09 33.42 -13.48
C LYS A 195 -5.62 32.15 -12.81
N TRP A 196 -6.50 31.15 -12.78
CA TRP A 196 -6.12 29.78 -12.49
C TRP A 196 -5.41 29.19 -13.70
N VAL A 197 -4.36 28.41 -13.45
CA VAL A 197 -3.61 27.67 -14.46
C VAL A 197 -3.63 26.20 -14.08
N MET A 198 -3.91 25.34 -15.04
CA MET A 198 -3.81 23.89 -14.92
C MET A 198 -2.75 23.38 -15.89
N VAL A 199 -1.88 22.50 -15.42
CA VAL A 199 -0.96 21.74 -16.26
C VAL A 199 -1.33 20.26 -16.22
N ILE A 200 -1.31 19.61 -17.38
CA ILE A 200 -1.71 18.21 -17.55
C ILE A 200 -0.64 17.51 -18.39
N ALA A 201 -0.23 16.31 -17.97
CA ALA A 201 0.58 15.45 -18.81
C ALA A 201 -0.31 14.84 -19.90
N ALA A 202 0.10 14.96 -21.15
CA ALA A 202 -0.74 14.68 -22.32
C ALA A 202 0.10 13.98 -23.40
N GLY A 203 0.43 12.71 -23.17
CA GLY A 203 1.30 11.94 -24.07
C GLY A 203 2.77 12.34 -23.88
N ASP A 204 3.34 13.00 -24.88
CA ASP A 204 4.73 13.48 -24.90
C ASP A 204 4.83 14.99 -24.66
N GLU A 205 3.78 15.63 -24.15
CA GLU A 205 3.77 17.07 -23.87
C GLU A 205 3.08 17.40 -22.55
N ILE A 206 3.39 18.58 -22.02
CA ILE A 206 2.59 19.23 -20.98
C ILE A 206 1.66 20.23 -21.65
N GLN A 207 0.36 20.09 -21.42
CA GLN A 207 -0.65 21.06 -21.86
C GLN A 207 -0.99 22.03 -20.74
N PHE A 208 -1.11 23.32 -21.08
CA PHE A 208 -1.46 24.40 -20.17
C PHE A 208 -2.89 24.84 -20.46
N TYR A 209 -3.69 24.96 -19.41
CA TYR A 209 -5.06 25.48 -19.45
C TYR A 209 -5.21 26.65 -18.49
N SER A 210 -6.14 27.55 -18.78
CA SER A 210 -6.49 28.65 -17.88
C SER A 210 -7.99 28.72 -17.59
N SER A 211 -8.32 29.22 -16.39
CA SER A 211 -9.71 29.43 -15.95
C SER A 211 -9.84 30.68 -15.08
N ASN A 212 -11.01 31.32 -15.15
CA ASN A 212 -11.39 32.39 -14.22
C ASN A 212 -12.19 31.88 -13.01
N ASN A 213 -12.73 30.66 -13.08
CA ASN A 213 -13.76 30.19 -12.14
C ASN A 213 -13.63 28.72 -11.75
N LEU A 214 -12.47 28.09 -12.02
CA LEU A 214 -12.15 26.69 -11.72
C LEU A 214 -12.98 25.64 -12.48
N LYS A 215 -14.01 26.04 -13.23
CA LYS A 215 -14.96 25.14 -13.92
C LYS A 215 -14.78 25.16 -15.43
N ASP A 216 -14.66 26.36 -15.99
CA ASP A 216 -14.52 26.56 -17.44
C ASP A 216 -13.05 26.72 -17.76
N TRP A 217 -12.49 25.77 -18.51
CA TRP A 217 -11.07 25.72 -18.85
C TRP A 217 -10.85 25.92 -20.35
N THR A 218 -9.80 26.67 -20.69
CA THR A 218 -9.36 26.89 -22.08
C THR A 218 -7.89 26.53 -22.21
N GLU A 219 -7.54 25.66 -23.16
CA GLU A 219 -6.14 25.35 -23.49
C GLU A 219 -5.44 26.62 -24.01
N THR A 220 -4.29 26.94 -23.44
CA THR A 220 -3.53 28.16 -23.76
C THR A 220 -2.16 27.90 -24.38
N GLY A 221 -1.60 26.71 -24.19
CA GLY A 221 -0.27 26.39 -24.70
C GLY A 221 0.19 24.98 -24.36
N LYS A 222 1.39 24.65 -24.83
CA LYS A 222 2.02 23.32 -24.75
C LYS A 222 3.53 23.47 -24.53
N PHE A 223 4.15 22.47 -23.92
CA PHE A 223 5.61 22.36 -23.74
C PHE A 223 6.05 20.90 -23.96
N GLY A 224 7.18 20.68 -24.64
CA GLY A 224 7.74 19.34 -24.85
C GLY A 224 7.66 18.81 -26.29
N ALA A 225 6.64 19.19 -27.07
CA ALA A 225 6.38 18.62 -28.41
C ALA A 225 7.53 18.77 -29.45
N GLU A 226 8.50 19.66 -29.23
CA GLU A 226 9.70 19.82 -30.07
C GLU A 226 10.94 19.08 -29.51
N GLY A 227 10.72 18.13 -28.60
CA GLY A 227 11.75 17.42 -27.84
C GLY A 227 12.26 18.20 -26.63
N GLU A 228 11.57 19.25 -26.18
CA GLU A 228 12.03 20.13 -25.11
C GLU A 228 11.97 19.40 -23.74
N ALA A 229 13.05 18.69 -23.38
CA ALA A 229 13.26 17.81 -22.22
C ALA A 229 13.32 16.31 -22.59
N SER A 230 13.52 15.43 -21.60
CA SER A 230 13.66 13.99 -21.84
C SER A 230 12.29 13.37 -22.09
N HIS A 231 12.14 12.61 -23.19
CA HIS A 231 10.95 11.81 -23.51
C HIS A 231 11.24 10.30 -23.41
N ALA A 232 12.17 9.92 -22.53
CA ALA A 232 12.58 8.53 -22.40
C ALA A 232 11.43 7.62 -21.93
N GLY A 233 10.56 8.11 -21.05
CA GLY A 233 9.38 7.42 -20.54
C GLY A 233 8.14 8.32 -20.61
N VAL A 234 6.99 7.76 -20.22
CA VAL A 234 5.72 8.50 -20.16
C VAL A 234 5.83 9.65 -19.16
N TRP A 235 5.40 10.85 -19.55
CA TRP A 235 5.34 12.00 -18.66
C TRP A 235 4.12 11.91 -17.74
N GLU A 236 4.33 12.18 -16.47
CA GLU A 236 3.33 12.09 -15.40
C GLU A 236 3.56 13.21 -14.39
N CYS A 237 2.57 13.42 -13.53
CA CYS A 237 2.61 14.30 -12.36
C CYS A 237 3.36 15.62 -12.59
N PRO A 238 2.95 16.47 -13.55
CA PRO A 238 3.56 17.77 -13.73
C PRO A 238 3.28 18.69 -12.54
N ASP A 239 4.22 19.57 -12.20
CA ASP A 239 3.97 20.69 -11.28
C ASP A 239 4.54 21.98 -11.86
N LEU A 240 3.79 23.08 -11.72
CA LEU A 240 4.16 24.41 -12.20
C LEU A 240 4.05 25.41 -11.04
N TYR A 241 5.20 25.92 -10.61
CA TYR A 241 5.27 26.83 -9.48
C TYR A 241 6.36 27.89 -9.67
N GLN A 242 6.16 29.04 -9.02
CA GLN A 242 7.11 30.14 -9.05
C GLN A 242 7.96 30.14 -7.77
N MET A 243 9.27 30.39 -7.92
CA MET A 243 10.22 30.52 -6.83
C MET A 243 10.98 31.84 -6.91
N THR A 244 11.32 32.40 -5.75
CA THR A 244 12.27 33.52 -5.69
C THR A 244 13.69 32.95 -5.73
N VAL A 245 14.56 33.56 -6.52
CA VAL A 245 15.97 33.18 -6.58
C VAL A 245 16.66 33.65 -5.30
N ASP A 246 17.25 32.73 -4.54
CA ASP A 246 17.87 33.01 -3.24
C ASP A 246 19.04 34.00 -3.40
N GLY A 247 19.06 35.03 -2.56
CA GLY A 247 20.01 36.14 -2.67
C GLY A 247 19.71 37.16 -3.78
N HIS A 248 18.64 36.97 -4.55
CA HIS A 248 18.21 37.86 -5.64
C HIS A 248 16.76 38.31 -5.45
N ASN A 249 16.34 39.37 -6.17
CA ASN A 249 14.94 39.83 -6.16
C ASN A 249 14.11 39.21 -7.30
N ASP A 250 14.75 38.48 -8.20
CA ASP A 250 14.13 37.90 -9.38
C ASP A 250 13.33 36.64 -9.01
N LYS A 251 12.25 36.41 -9.74
CA LYS A 251 11.45 35.18 -9.65
C LYS A 251 11.52 34.43 -10.95
N LYS A 252 11.52 33.10 -10.85
CA LYS A 252 11.49 32.19 -11.99
C LYS A 252 10.41 31.14 -11.80
N TRP A 253 9.88 30.66 -12.92
CA TRP A 253 8.98 29.53 -12.95
C TRP A 253 9.77 28.24 -13.06
N VAL A 254 9.30 27.22 -12.37
CA VAL A 254 9.81 25.86 -12.42
C VAL A 254 8.69 24.98 -12.92
N LEU A 255 8.96 24.23 -13.98
CA LEU A 255 8.13 23.14 -14.47
C LEU A 255 8.83 21.83 -14.12
N SER A 256 8.28 21.09 -13.17
CA SER A 256 8.74 19.73 -12.87
C SER A 256 7.85 18.71 -13.54
N ILE A 257 8.47 17.62 -14.01
CA ILE A 257 7.83 16.56 -14.78
C ILE A 257 8.37 15.24 -14.24
N ASN A 258 7.47 14.32 -13.92
CA ASN A 258 7.83 12.96 -13.55
C ASN A 258 7.81 12.08 -14.80
N MET A 259 8.67 11.07 -14.83
CA MET A 259 8.83 10.17 -15.96
C MET A 259 8.79 8.72 -15.52
N GLY A 260 7.89 7.94 -16.15
CA GLY A 260 7.76 6.50 -15.94
C GLY A 260 8.97 5.70 -16.41
N ALA A 261 8.92 4.37 -16.22
CA ALA A 261 10.07 3.49 -16.47
C ALA A 261 10.58 3.50 -17.92
N SER A 262 11.89 3.68 -18.10
CA SER A 262 12.54 3.64 -19.42
C SER A 262 13.98 3.11 -19.39
N SER A 263 14.45 2.58 -20.52
CA SER A 263 15.82 2.10 -20.76
C SER A 263 16.67 3.00 -21.69
N SER A 264 16.20 4.22 -21.98
CA SER A 264 16.92 5.20 -22.81
C SER A 264 18.15 5.81 -22.10
N PRO A 265 19.18 6.29 -22.81
CA PRO A 265 20.24 7.11 -22.20
C PRO A 265 19.75 8.41 -21.54
N ASP A 266 18.53 8.89 -21.84
CA ASP A 266 17.88 10.03 -21.17
C ASP A 266 16.91 9.61 -20.05
N SER A 267 16.93 8.33 -19.65
CA SER A 267 16.19 7.81 -18.50
C SER A 267 16.62 8.46 -17.18
N PRO A 268 15.82 8.33 -16.11
CA PRO A 268 16.25 8.66 -14.76
C PRO A 268 17.66 8.10 -14.45
N PRO A 269 18.50 8.80 -13.69
CA PRO A 269 19.91 8.42 -13.50
C PRO A 269 20.08 7.02 -12.92
N ALA A 270 19.15 6.58 -12.09
CA ALA A 270 19.10 5.24 -11.50
C ALA A 270 18.22 4.25 -12.28
N GLY A 271 17.68 4.61 -13.46
CA GLY A 271 16.73 3.80 -14.21
C GLY A 271 15.34 3.77 -13.60
N GLY A 272 14.40 3.10 -14.28
CA GLY A 272 13.00 3.05 -13.85
C GLY A 272 12.34 4.42 -13.90
N SER A 273 11.51 4.73 -12.90
CA SER A 273 10.80 6.00 -12.77
C SER A 273 11.63 7.07 -12.05
N GLY A 274 11.42 8.36 -12.36
CA GLY A 274 12.13 9.47 -11.70
C GLY A 274 11.60 10.87 -12.06
N MET A 275 12.18 11.91 -11.46
CA MET A 275 11.66 13.28 -11.55
C MET A 275 12.69 14.28 -12.09
N MET A 276 12.29 15.07 -13.09
CA MET A 276 13.09 16.14 -13.67
C MET A 276 12.44 17.51 -13.49
N TYR A 277 13.22 18.57 -13.68
CA TYR A 277 12.71 19.94 -13.72
C TYR A 277 13.41 20.83 -14.74
N VAL A 278 12.65 21.81 -15.22
CA VAL A 278 13.10 22.88 -16.12
C VAL A 278 12.78 24.22 -15.47
N VAL A 279 13.74 25.15 -15.51
CA VAL A 279 13.57 26.52 -15.01
C VAL A 279 13.38 27.45 -16.20
N GLY A 280 12.49 28.43 -16.05
CA GLY A 280 12.17 29.36 -17.12
C GLY A 280 11.21 30.46 -16.68
N ASP A 281 10.50 31.02 -17.66
CA ASP A 281 9.46 32.01 -17.48
C ASP A 281 8.10 31.48 -17.97
N PHE A 282 7.00 32.01 -17.45
CA PHE A 282 5.65 31.67 -17.88
C PHE A 282 4.87 32.96 -18.14
N ASP A 283 4.32 33.10 -19.35
CA ASP A 283 3.63 34.31 -19.81
C ASP A 283 2.10 34.27 -19.59
N GLY A 284 1.64 33.30 -18.80
CA GLY A 284 0.23 33.03 -18.61
C GLY A 284 -0.38 32.09 -19.66
N SER A 285 0.39 31.66 -20.66
CA SER A 285 -0.05 30.75 -21.72
C SER A 285 0.97 29.66 -22.07
N LYS A 286 2.25 30.01 -22.14
CA LYS A 286 3.35 29.13 -22.52
C LYS A 286 4.49 29.21 -21.51
N PHE A 287 5.12 28.06 -21.26
CA PHE A 287 6.37 27.99 -20.52
C PHE A 287 7.55 28.19 -21.48
N ILE A 288 8.47 29.07 -21.11
CA ILE A 288 9.65 29.44 -21.90
C ILE A 288 10.87 29.05 -21.07
N ALA A 289 11.48 27.91 -21.41
CA ALA A 289 12.65 27.39 -20.70
C ALA A 289 13.86 28.33 -20.84
N ASP A 290 14.65 28.45 -19.76
CA ASP A 290 15.91 29.19 -19.80
C ASP A 290 16.94 28.43 -20.68
N PRO A 291 17.65 29.11 -21.59
CA PRO A 291 18.66 28.49 -22.45
C PRO A 291 19.75 27.74 -21.68
N LYS A 292 20.17 26.60 -22.22
CA LYS A 292 21.32 25.83 -21.71
C LYS A 292 22.39 25.66 -22.77
N PHE A 293 23.64 25.46 -22.33
CA PHE A 293 24.78 25.29 -23.22
C PHE A 293 25.65 24.12 -22.76
N SER A 294 26.21 23.39 -23.72
CA SER A 294 27.25 22.39 -23.49
C SER A 294 28.46 22.69 -24.37
N VAL A 295 29.66 22.52 -23.82
CA VAL A 295 30.92 22.74 -24.53
C VAL A 295 31.68 21.42 -24.59
N THR A 296 32.04 20.99 -25.80
CA THR A 296 32.87 19.80 -26.01
C THR A 296 34.19 20.21 -26.62
N ASN A 297 35.26 19.92 -25.88
CA ASN A 297 36.65 20.21 -26.24
C ASN A 297 37.25 18.97 -26.92
N TYR A 298 37.57 19.02 -28.21
CA TYR A 298 37.94 17.84 -29.00
C TYR A 298 39.44 17.77 -29.31
N ILE A 299 40.01 16.57 -29.21
CA ILE A 299 41.38 16.30 -29.68
C ILE A 299 41.43 16.45 -31.20
N GLY A 300 42.16 17.44 -31.70
CA GLY A 300 42.50 17.58 -33.12
C GLY A 300 41.31 17.87 -34.05
N ALA A 301 40.16 18.28 -33.52
CA ALA A 301 38.98 18.72 -34.27
C ALA A 301 38.47 20.07 -33.73
N SER A 302 37.56 20.73 -34.45
CA SER A 302 36.95 21.96 -33.94
C SER A 302 36.13 21.66 -32.69
N ASP A 303 36.41 22.38 -31.61
CA ASP A 303 35.57 22.39 -30.42
C ASP A 303 34.17 22.88 -30.77
N ILE A 304 33.17 22.39 -30.03
CA ILE A 304 31.79 22.74 -30.27
C ILE A 304 31.13 23.31 -29.03
N VAL A 305 30.29 24.33 -29.24
CA VAL A 305 29.32 24.80 -28.26
C VAL A 305 27.94 24.52 -28.80
N LYS A 306 27.16 23.71 -28.09
CA LYS A 306 25.77 23.42 -28.44
C LYS A 306 24.85 24.12 -27.46
N GLY A 307 23.94 24.94 -27.98
CA GLY A 307 22.88 25.58 -27.22
C GLY A 307 21.55 24.83 -27.34
N TYR A 308 20.77 24.85 -26.25
CA TYR A 308 19.49 24.18 -26.06
C TYR A 308 18.47 25.16 -25.51
N TYR A 309 17.17 24.86 -25.68
CA TYR A 309 16.05 25.72 -25.25
C TYR A 309 16.13 27.14 -25.83
N LEU A 310 16.54 27.24 -27.09
CA LEU A 310 16.63 28.51 -27.82
C LEU A 310 15.37 28.77 -28.61
N LEU A 311 15.07 30.03 -28.88
CA LEU A 311 13.95 30.39 -29.74
C LEU A 311 14.39 30.48 -31.20
N PRO A 312 13.49 30.16 -32.15
CA PRO A 312 13.74 30.37 -33.58
C PRO A 312 14.23 31.79 -33.87
N GLY A 313 15.37 31.90 -34.58
CA GLY A 313 16.00 33.19 -34.92
C GLY A 313 16.98 33.73 -33.87
N ASP A 314 17.15 33.08 -32.72
CA ASP A 314 18.24 33.41 -31.79
C ASP A 314 19.61 33.20 -32.44
N THR A 315 20.57 34.09 -32.16
CA THR A 315 21.97 33.92 -32.56
C THR A 315 22.85 33.70 -31.32
N ILE A 316 23.48 32.52 -31.23
CA ILE A 316 24.52 32.22 -30.23
C ILE A 316 25.84 32.84 -30.68
N LYS A 317 26.57 33.48 -29.77
CA LYS A 317 27.95 33.92 -29.97
C LYS A 317 28.83 33.44 -28.82
N VAL A 318 30.00 32.90 -29.15
CA VAL A 318 30.97 32.35 -28.17
C VAL A 318 32.21 33.24 -28.11
N TYR A 319 32.79 33.44 -26.94
CA TYR A 319 33.89 34.37 -26.65
C TYR A 319 34.93 33.77 -25.72
N ASP A 320 36.18 34.25 -25.82
CA ASP A 320 37.30 33.90 -24.94
C ASP A 320 37.39 34.74 -23.65
N ALA A 321 36.44 35.65 -23.40
CA ALA A 321 36.37 36.46 -22.18
C ALA A 321 34.95 36.93 -21.84
N GLN A 322 34.68 37.21 -20.56
CA GLN A 322 33.39 37.74 -20.08
C GLN A 322 33.06 39.15 -20.60
N ALA A 323 34.08 40.00 -20.75
CA ALA A 323 33.97 41.34 -21.31
C ALA A 323 35.24 41.64 -22.13
N GLY A 324 35.08 42.25 -23.31
CA GLY A 324 36.17 42.33 -24.29
C GLY A 324 36.38 40.98 -25.01
N GLY A 325 37.61 40.64 -25.37
CA GLY A 325 37.95 39.34 -25.98
C GLY A 325 37.55 39.18 -27.45
N ASN A 326 37.91 38.03 -28.02
CA ASN A 326 37.59 37.66 -29.40
C ASN A 326 36.37 36.74 -29.44
N MET A 327 35.54 36.90 -30.49
CA MET A 327 34.47 35.94 -30.77
C MET A 327 35.09 34.67 -31.37
N LEU A 328 34.83 33.53 -30.73
CA LEU A 328 35.30 32.19 -31.09
C LEU A 328 34.37 31.50 -32.09
N GLY A 329 33.12 31.94 -32.21
CA GLY A 329 32.17 31.39 -33.18
C GLY A 329 30.76 31.94 -33.00
N THR A 330 29.90 31.70 -33.99
CA THR A 330 28.47 32.05 -33.91
C THR A 330 27.60 31.09 -34.72
N ALA A 331 26.34 30.92 -34.33
CA ALA A 331 25.32 30.17 -35.06
C ALA A 331 23.94 30.79 -34.82
N THR A 332 23.05 30.71 -35.81
CA THR A 332 21.64 31.15 -35.69
C THR A 332 20.72 29.95 -35.71
N VAL A 333 19.75 29.95 -34.79
CA VAL A 333 18.73 28.91 -34.66
C VAL A 333 17.77 28.98 -35.83
N SER A 334 17.54 27.84 -36.48
CA SER A 334 16.66 27.74 -37.63
C SER A 334 15.18 27.89 -37.23
N ALA A 335 14.30 28.16 -38.20
CA ALA A 335 12.89 28.50 -37.95
C ALA A 335 12.07 27.38 -37.26
N SER A 336 12.59 26.15 -37.22
CA SER A 336 11.92 24.95 -36.72
C SER A 336 12.80 24.15 -35.75
N GLN A 337 13.72 24.82 -35.07
CA GLN A 337 14.60 24.19 -34.09
C GLN A 337 14.67 25.05 -32.83
N SER A 338 14.99 24.38 -31.71
CA SER A 338 15.29 25.01 -30.42
C SER A 338 16.74 24.76 -29.97
N THR A 339 17.60 24.32 -30.90
CA THR A 339 19.03 24.11 -30.67
C THR A 339 19.88 24.77 -31.77
N ALA A 340 21.13 25.08 -31.44
CA ALA A 340 22.13 25.45 -32.44
C ALA A 340 23.53 25.04 -31.99
N THR A 341 24.36 24.59 -32.95
CA THR A 341 25.74 24.19 -32.71
C THR A 341 26.69 25.21 -33.33
N VAL A 342 27.59 25.73 -32.52
CA VAL A 342 28.69 26.61 -32.91
C VAL A 342 29.96 25.79 -32.99
N ASN A 343 30.56 25.70 -34.18
CA ASN A 343 31.92 25.19 -34.33
C ASN A 343 32.89 26.33 -34.04
N LEU A 344 33.81 26.13 -33.09
CA LEU A 344 34.76 27.16 -32.70
C LEU A 344 35.88 27.29 -33.74
N THR A 345 36.23 28.54 -34.06
CA THR A 345 37.30 28.87 -35.00
C THR A 345 38.69 28.77 -34.38
N LYS A 346 38.78 28.61 -33.06
CA LYS A 346 40.01 28.49 -32.31
C LYS A 346 39.85 27.43 -31.22
N ASP A 347 40.88 26.61 -31.10
CA ASP A 347 41.03 25.55 -30.09
C ASP A 347 41.06 26.13 -28.66
N LEU A 348 40.29 25.52 -27.76
CA LEU A 348 40.19 25.81 -26.33
C LEU A 348 41.37 25.26 -25.52
N GLY A 349 42.19 24.41 -26.14
CA GLY A 349 43.41 23.81 -25.61
C GLY A 349 43.16 22.54 -24.80
N SER A 350 44.23 21.80 -24.49
CA SER A 350 44.17 20.44 -23.93
C SER A 350 43.67 20.33 -22.48
N GLY A 351 43.61 21.43 -21.74
CA GLY A 351 43.14 21.47 -20.36
C GLY A 351 41.63 21.72 -20.25
N SER A 352 41.10 21.61 -19.03
CA SER A 352 39.78 22.18 -18.72
C SER A 352 39.86 23.70 -18.57
N GLY A 353 38.75 24.39 -18.79
CA GLY A 353 38.70 25.85 -18.77
C GLY A 353 37.29 26.41 -18.83
N LYS A 354 37.20 27.69 -19.25
CA LYS A 354 35.95 28.45 -19.32
C LYS A 354 35.83 29.18 -20.66
N THR A 355 34.61 29.28 -21.16
CA THR A 355 34.24 30.09 -22.32
C THR A 355 33.00 30.93 -22.00
N TRP A 356 32.67 31.91 -22.84
CA TRP A 356 31.57 32.84 -22.59
C TRP A 356 30.60 32.91 -23.75
N ILE A 357 29.31 32.79 -23.49
CA ILE A 357 28.28 32.62 -24.51
C ILE A 357 27.22 33.71 -24.36
N SER A 358 26.91 34.46 -25.42
CA SER A 358 25.75 35.36 -25.44
C SER A 358 24.70 34.88 -26.44
N ILE A 359 23.46 35.30 -26.18
CA ILE A 359 22.33 35.10 -27.10
C ILE A 359 21.92 36.48 -27.62
N THR A 360 21.87 36.61 -28.93
CA THR A 360 21.22 37.76 -29.59
C THR A 360 19.80 37.37 -29.95
N ARG A 361 18.82 37.99 -29.28
CA ARG A 361 17.40 37.78 -29.53
C ARG A 361 16.77 39.10 -29.98
N ASN A 362 16.01 39.08 -31.07
CA ASN A 362 15.39 40.27 -31.67
C ASN A 362 16.40 41.42 -31.90
N GLY A 363 17.61 41.09 -32.36
CA GLY A 363 18.68 42.06 -32.64
C GLY A 363 19.38 42.64 -31.42
N LYS A 364 19.05 42.20 -30.20
CA LYS A 364 19.70 42.64 -28.96
C LYS A 364 20.52 41.51 -28.36
N GLU A 365 21.81 41.75 -28.16
CA GLU A 365 22.72 40.81 -27.50
C GLU A 365 22.55 40.88 -25.98
N GLY A 366 22.33 39.73 -25.36
CA GLY A 366 22.23 39.58 -23.91
C GLY A 366 23.59 39.51 -23.22
N THR A 367 23.57 39.37 -21.90
CA THR A 367 24.76 39.16 -21.07
C THR A 367 25.46 37.85 -21.45
N ARG A 368 26.79 37.85 -21.43
CA ARG A 368 27.59 36.63 -21.62
C ARG A 368 27.49 35.73 -20.39
N LEU A 369 27.01 34.51 -20.61
CA LEU A 369 26.98 33.42 -19.64
C LEU A 369 28.31 32.69 -19.66
N GLU A 370 28.85 32.42 -18.47
CA GLU A 370 30.04 31.58 -18.32
C GLU A 370 29.67 30.10 -18.57
N SER A 371 30.51 29.36 -19.27
CA SER A 371 30.34 27.93 -19.48
C SER A 371 31.68 27.21 -19.30
N ASP A 372 31.71 26.25 -18.38
CA ASP A 372 32.87 25.39 -18.15
C ASP A 372 33.04 24.38 -19.30
N TYR A 373 34.29 23.96 -19.56
CA TYR A 373 34.60 22.82 -20.42
C TYR A 373 35.67 21.92 -19.79
N SER A 374 35.54 20.61 -20.00
CA SER A 374 36.51 19.60 -19.56
C SER A 374 37.74 19.56 -20.47
N SER A 375 38.80 18.86 -20.04
CA SER A 375 39.95 18.56 -20.89
C SER A 375 39.53 17.82 -22.16
N GLU A 376 40.37 17.90 -23.19
CA GLU A 376 40.08 17.35 -24.52
C GLU A 376 39.60 15.88 -24.48
N VAL A 377 38.59 15.58 -25.29
CA VAL A 377 38.05 14.23 -25.52
C VAL A 377 38.19 13.84 -26.99
N ALA A 378 38.28 12.54 -27.29
CA ALA A 378 38.38 12.07 -28.68
C ALA A 378 37.09 12.38 -29.46
N SER A 379 37.22 12.87 -30.70
CA SER A 379 36.07 13.09 -31.57
C SER A 379 35.43 11.75 -32.00
N ALA A 380 34.15 11.54 -31.71
CA ALA A 380 33.41 10.39 -32.22
C ALA A 380 33.19 10.53 -33.73
N ASN A 381 33.48 9.47 -34.50
CA ASN A 381 33.28 9.43 -35.95
C ASN A 381 31.76 9.33 -36.25
N THR A 382 31.08 10.46 -36.47
CA THR A 382 29.64 10.47 -36.77
C THR A 382 29.40 10.46 -38.29
N GLY A 383 28.93 9.34 -38.83
CA GLY A 383 28.27 9.31 -40.13
C GLY A 383 27.02 10.18 -40.11
N THR A 384 26.86 11.03 -41.11
CA THR A 384 25.71 11.93 -41.29
C THR A 384 24.42 11.12 -41.51
N SER A 385 23.52 11.11 -40.52
CA SER A 385 22.12 10.75 -40.72
C SER A 385 21.34 12.00 -41.09
N THR A 386 21.01 12.15 -42.37
CA THR A 386 20.05 13.13 -42.86
C THR A 386 18.64 12.59 -42.66
N SER A 387 17.86 13.18 -41.74
CA SER A 387 16.43 12.90 -41.59
C SER A 387 15.64 13.71 -42.64
N THR A 388 15.55 13.17 -43.86
CA THR A 388 14.54 13.60 -44.83
C THR A 388 13.52 12.48 -44.99
N GLY A 389 12.26 12.78 -44.68
CA GLY A 389 11.12 11.96 -45.11
C GLY A 389 10.11 11.70 -44.01
N THR A 390 9.01 12.45 -44.03
CA THR A 390 7.70 11.96 -43.57
C THR A 390 7.36 10.70 -44.35
N THR A 391 7.56 9.54 -43.76
CA THR A 391 7.03 8.27 -44.28
C THR A 391 5.62 8.08 -43.75
N ALA A 392 4.69 7.88 -44.67
CA ALA A 392 3.32 7.49 -44.38
C ALA A 392 3.29 6.20 -43.55
N VAL A 393 2.36 6.18 -42.59
CA VAL A 393 2.03 5.05 -41.71
C VAL A 393 1.63 3.84 -42.57
N ALA A 394 2.34 2.72 -42.38
CA ALA A 394 1.92 1.39 -42.81
C ALA A 394 0.73 0.91 -41.93
N PRO A 395 -0.19 0.06 -42.44
CA PRO A 395 -1.44 -0.28 -41.75
C PRO A 395 -1.21 -1.00 -40.41
N ALA A 396 -2.26 -1.03 -39.58
CA ALA A 396 -2.35 -1.64 -38.25
C ALA A 396 -1.52 -2.93 -38.10
N GLY A 397 -0.77 -3.03 -37.00
CA GLY A 397 0.02 -4.24 -36.70
C GLY A 397 -0.87 -5.47 -36.53
N GLU A 398 -0.32 -6.64 -36.84
CA GLU A 398 -0.98 -7.94 -36.62
C GLU A 398 -1.31 -8.11 -35.13
N ASP A 399 -2.56 -8.45 -34.80
CA ASP A 399 -2.97 -8.90 -33.46
C ASP A 399 -2.46 -10.32 -33.18
N ILE A 400 -2.49 -10.73 -31.91
CA ILE A 400 -2.39 -12.16 -31.58
C ILE A 400 -3.55 -12.88 -32.26
N THR A 401 -3.24 -13.88 -33.06
CA THR A 401 -4.26 -14.79 -33.62
C THR A 401 -4.78 -15.70 -32.51
N ASN A 402 -6.11 -15.73 -32.31
CA ASN A 402 -6.80 -16.53 -31.29
C ASN A 402 -6.26 -16.28 -29.87
N PRO A 403 -6.34 -15.03 -29.39
CA PRO A 403 -5.79 -14.65 -28.09
C PRO A 403 -6.59 -15.15 -26.89
N ASP A 404 -7.84 -15.54 -27.13
CA ASP A 404 -8.83 -15.99 -26.15
C ASP A 404 -9.14 -17.49 -26.31
N PHE A 405 -8.44 -18.21 -27.20
CA PHE A 405 -8.62 -19.64 -27.46
C PHE A 405 -10.02 -20.06 -27.96
N GLU A 406 -10.86 -19.10 -28.37
CA GLU A 406 -12.26 -19.34 -28.73
C GLU A 406 -12.45 -20.14 -30.04
N THR A 407 -11.38 -20.35 -30.81
CA THR A 407 -11.41 -21.31 -31.92
C THR A 407 -11.52 -22.76 -31.47
N GLY A 408 -11.35 -23.03 -30.17
CA GLY A 408 -11.36 -24.38 -29.59
C GLY A 408 -10.09 -25.17 -29.90
N ASP A 409 -9.01 -24.48 -30.30
CA ASP A 409 -7.70 -25.05 -30.61
C ASP A 409 -6.56 -24.04 -30.40
N LEU A 410 -5.31 -24.47 -30.59
CA LEU A 410 -4.12 -23.62 -30.43
C LEU A 410 -3.73 -22.89 -31.73
N THR A 411 -4.68 -22.61 -32.63
CA THR A 411 -4.41 -21.81 -33.82
C THR A 411 -3.75 -20.49 -33.42
N GLY A 412 -2.66 -20.08 -34.08
CA GLY A 412 -1.95 -18.85 -33.72
C GLY A 412 -0.92 -18.99 -32.59
N TRP A 413 -0.76 -20.18 -32.00
CA TRP A 413 0.23 -20.46 -30.96
C TRP A 413 1.22 -21.55 -31.39
N THR A 414 2.50 -21.36 -31.08
CA THR A 414 3.59 -22.31 -31.33
C THR A 414 3.89 -23.07 -30.05
N VAL A 415 3.86 -24.39 -30.13
CA VAL A 415 4.09 -25.29 -28.99
C VAL A 415 5.52 -25.83 -29.00
N THR A 416 6.15 -25.89 -27.83
CA THR A 416 7.28 -26.78 -27.56
C THR A 416 7.01 -27.67 -26.34
N GLY A 417 7.67 -28.83 -26.25
CA GLY A 417 7.49 -29.78 -25.14
C GLY A 417 6.38 -30.80 -25.36
N ASN A 418 5.98 -31.47 -24.28
CA ASN A 418 4.95 -32.52 -24.28
C ASN A 418 3.67 -32.12 -23.52
N GLU A 419 3.63 -30.91 -22.95
CA GLU A 419 2.45 -30.39 -22.24
C GLU A 419 1.30 -30.03 -23.20
N TRP A 420 1.59 -29.23 -24.23
CA TRP A 420 0.54 -28.51 -24.96
C TRP A 420 0.07 -29.22 -26.25
N SER A 421 -1.24 -29.22 -26.46
CA SER A 421 -1.92 -29.68 -27.68
C SER A 421 -3.31 -29.05 -27.79
N ASN A 422 -4.04 -29.24 -28.90
CA ASN A 422 -5.42 -28.76 -29.00
C ASN A 422 -6.36 -29.34 -27.94
N LYS A 423 -5.98 -30.41 -27.24
CA LYS A 423 -6.76 -30.95 -26.11
C LYS A 423 -6.69 -30.08 -24.86
N ASN A 424 -5.67 -29.22 -24.77
CA ASN A 424 -5.49 -28.27 -23.68
C ASN A 424 -6.42 -27.06 -23.84
N VAL A 425 -7.05 -26.89 -25.00
CA VAL A 425 -8.14 -25.90 -25.15
C VAL A 425 -9.43 -26.56 -24.72
N VAL A 426 -9.84 -26.31 -23.49
CA VAL A 426 -10.93 -27.00 -22.80
C VAL A 426 -12.12 -26.07 -22.61
N ASP A 427 -13.31 -26.66 -22.55
CA ASP A 427 -14.56 -25.92 -22.39
C ASP A 427 -14.69 -25.37 -20.95
N ASN A 428 -15.03 -24.09 -20.82
CA ASN A 428 -15.13 -23.36 -19.55
C ASN A 428 -16.25 -23.86 -18.62
N THR A 429 -17.13 -24.78 -19.06
CA THR A 429 -18.21 -25.34 -18.24
C THR A 429 -17.78 -26.04 -16.94
N THR A 430 -16.51 -26.43 -16.81
CA THR A 430 -15.96 -27.06 -15.59
C THR A 430 -14.95 -26.21 -14.82
N TRP A 431 -14.61 -25.02 -15.32
CA TRP A 431 -13.58 -24.15 -14.75
C TRP A 431 -14.17 -22.79 -14.33
N GLY A 432 -13.90 -22.37 -13.10
CA GLY A 432 -14.48 -21.15 -12.55
C GLY A 432 -13.64 -19.92 -12.87
N GLY A 433 -14.04 -19.15 -13.90
CA GLY A 433 -13.60 -17.76 -14.13
C GLY A 433 -12.88 -17.45 -15.45
N GLY A 434 -12.95 -18.32 -16.46
CA GLY A 434 -12.51 -18.01 -17.83
C GLY A 434 -13.43 -17.04 -18.57
N SER A 435 -12.93 -16.44 -19.66
CA SER A 435 -13.67 -15.60 -20.60
C SER A 435 -14.10 -16.46 -21.79
N GLY A 436 -15.30 -16.25 -22.34
CA GLY A 436 -15.74 -17.03 -23.50
C GLY A 436 -16.01 -18.52 -23.20
N LYS A 437 -16.00 -19.34 -24.25
CA LYS A 437 -16.34 -20.77 -24.21
C LYS A 437 -15.13 -21.65 -23.86
N TYR A 438 -13.93 -21.24 -24.21
CA TYR A 438 -12.73 -22.06 -24.11
C TYR A 438 -11.63 -21.32 -23.34
N HIS A 439 -10.76 -22.06 -22.66
CA HIS A 439 -9.48 -21.55 -22.15
C HIS A 439 -8.37 -22.56 -22.44
N CYS A 440 -7.11 -22.15 -22.27
CA CYS A 440 -5.99 -23.05 -22.37
C CYS A 440 -5.52 -23.52 -20.98
N SER A 441 -5.68 -24.82 -20.70
CA SER A 441 -5.23 -25.43 -19.46
C SER A 441 -3.96 -26.24 -19.61
N GLY A 442 -2.97 -25.98 -18.75
CA GLY A 442 -1.78 -26.81 -18.60
C GLY A 442 -2.03 -28.08 -17.79
N TYR A 443 -3.27 -28.36 -17.41
CA TYR A 443 -3.66 -29.60 -16.74
C TYR A 443 -4.81 -30.28 -17.47
N VAL A 444 -4.48 -31.27 -18.29
CA VAL A 444 -5.47 -32.18 -18.88
C VAL A 444 -5.32 -33.56 -18.25
N ASP A 445 -6.42 -34.11 -17.71
CA ASP A 445 -6.43 -35.40 -17.00
C ASP A 445 -5.79 -36.52 -17.85
N PRO A 446 -4.75 -37.22 -17.35
CA PRO A 446 -4.13 -38.35 -18.03
C PRO A 446 -5.13 -39.44 -18.45
N ALA A 447 -6.24 -39.61 -17.75
CA ALA A 447 -7.29 -40.59 -18.07
C ALA A 447 -8.03 -40.28 -19.39
N ILE A 448 -8.02 -39.03 -19.85
CA ILE A 448 -8.56 -38.61 -21.16
C ILE A 448 -7.45 -38.27 -22.17
N GLY A 449 -6.21 -38.65 -21.86
CA GLY A 449 -5.06 -38.55 -22.76
C GLY A 449 -4.39 -37.18 -22.77
N GLY A 450 -4.42 -36.45 -21.65
CA GLY A 450 -3.55 -35.32 -21.34
C GLY A 450 -2.26 -35.74 -20.61
N ALA A 451 -1.36 -34.79 -20.36
CA ALA A 451 -0.10 -35.04 -19.65
C ALA A 451 -0.22 -34.92 -18.12
N GLY A 452 -1.32 -34.31 -17.61
CA GLY A 452 -1.48 -33.90 -16.22
C GLY A 452 -0.30 -33.06 -15.73
N ASP A 453 -0.04 -33.09 -14.42
CA ASP A 453 1.09 -32.41 -13.75
C ASP A 453 2.50 -32.93 -14.15
N ALA A 454 2.62 -33.76 -15.18
CA ALA A 454 3.90 -34.33 -15.63
C ALA A 454 4.34 -33.77 -17.00
N GLY A 455 3.49 -33.02 -17.69
CA GLY A 455 3.88 -32.38 -18.93
C GLY A 455 4.70 -31.12 -18.66
N THR A 456 5.56 -30.80 -19.61
CA THR A 456 6.36 -29.56 -19.61
C THR A 456 6.44 -29.03 -21.04
N GLY A 457 6.53 -27.71 -21.21
CA GLY A 457 6.58 -27.08 -22.51
C GLY A 457 6.35 -25.57 -22.48
N THR A 458 6.33 -24.98 -23.67
CA THR A 458 5.97 -23.57 -23.85
C THR A 458 4.87 -23.40 -24.89
N LEU A 459 4.04 -22.37 -24.71
CA LEU A 459 3.16 -21.81 -25.72
C LEU A 459 3.66 -20.41 -26.08
N GLU A 460 3.85 -20.16 -27.36
CA GLU A 460 4.30 -18.87 -27.88
C GLU A 460 3.26 -18.31 -28.84
N SER A 461 2.73 -17.12 -28.58
CA SER A 461 1.74 -16.50 -29.45
C SER A 461 2.31 -16.20 -30.84
N THR A 462 1.46 -15.80 -31.77
CA THR A 462 1.90 -15.07 -32.97
C THR A 462 2.56 -13.74 -32.55
N VAL A 463 3.49 -13.26 -33.38
CA VAL A 463 4.16 -11.99 -33.13
C VAL A 463 3.18 -10.86 -33.41
N PHE A 464 2.97 -9.99 -32.43
CA PHE A 464 2.13 -8.81 -32.57
C PHE A 464 2.96 -7.54 -32.44
N THR A 465 2.42 -6.41 -32.91
CA THR A 465 3.05 -5.09 -32.67
C THR A 465 2.25 -4.35 -31.60
N LEU A 466 2.89 -4.04 -30.48
CA LEU A 466 2.20 -3.38 -29.36
C LEU A 466 1.78 -1.95 -29.74
N GLY A 467 0.52 -1.58 -29.53
CA GLY A 467 -0.05 -0.27 -29.79
C GLY A 467 -0.91 0.24 -28.63
N GLY A 468 -1.85 1.15 -28.91
CA GLY A 468 -2.75 1.73 -27.93
C GLY A 468 -2.04 2.54 -26.84
N ASN A 469 -2.45 2.35 -25.59
CA ASN A 469 -1.78 2.89 -24.39
C ASN A 469 -0.69 1.94 -23.85
N GLY A 470 -0.40 0.83 -24.55
CA GLY A 470 0.58 -0.17 -24.14
C GLY A 470 0.09 -1.13 -23.06
N SER A 471 -1.19 -1.06 -22.66
CA SER A 471 -1.74 -2.03 -21.72
C SER A 471 -1.84 -3.41 -22.35
N ILE A 472 -1.47 -4.44 -21.59
CA ILE A 472 -1.70 -5.85 -21.91
C ILE A 472 -2.39 -6.46 -20.71
N ASN A 473 -3.49 -7.17 -20.90
CA ASN A 473 -4.12 -7.91 -19.81
C ASN A 473 -4.57 -9.29 -20.24
N PHE A 474 -4.63 -10.22 -19.29
CA PHE A 474 -4.99 -11.61 -19.54
C PHE A 474 -5.41 -12.30 -18.25
N LEU A 475 -6.04 -13.46 -18.37
CA LEU A 475 -6.45 -14.30 -17.25
C LEU A 475 -5.39 -15.39 -17.01
N ILE A 476 -5.12 -15.66 -15.73
CA ILE A 476 -4.14 -16.68 -15.29
C ILE A 476 -4.65 -17.45 -14.07
N ALA A 477 -4.36 -18.76 -14.02
CA ALA A 477 -4.45 -19.62 -12.84
C ALA A 477 -3.32 -20.68 -12.85
N GLY A 478 -3.33 -21.61 -11.89
CA GLY A 478 -2.34 -22.69 -11.79
C GLY A 478 -1.26 -22.41 -10.74
N GLY A 479 -0.08 -22.99 -10.91
CA GLY A 479 1.00 -23.01 -9.91
C GLY A 479 1.71 -21.69 -9.66
N ASP A 480 2.01 -21.41 -8.38
CA ASP A 480 2.89 -20.30 -7.98
C ASP A 480 4.36 -20.73 -7.99
N LEU A 481 4.88 -20.97 -9.21
CA LEU A 481 6.27 -21.35 -9.43
C LEU A 481 6.92 -20.39 -10.43
N PRO A 482 7.14 -19.11 -10.10
CA PRO A 482 7.50 -18.05 -11.07
C PRO A 482 8.80 -18.26 -11.85
N LYS A 483 9.62 -19.26 -11.47
CA LYS A 483 10.84 -19.67 -12.20
C LYS A 483 10.60 -20.79 -13.22
N SER A 484 9.51 -21.53 -13.09
CA SER A 484 9.24 -22.75 -13.85
C SER A 484 7.87 -22.72 -14.53
N VAL A 485 6.89 -22.00 -13.97
CA VAL A 485 5.49 -21.93 -14.40
C VAL A 485 5.08 -20.47 -14.43
N TYR A 486 4.99 -19.86 -15.62
CA TYR A 486 4.69 -18.42 -15.77
C TYR A 486 4.27 -18.03 -17.19
N VAL A 487 3.57 -16.91 -17.31
CA VAL A 487 3.39 -16.14 -18.55
C VAL A 487 4.42 -15.00 -18.56
N THR A 488 5.04 -14.73 -19.72
CA THR A 488 5.95 -13.60 -19.90
C THR A 488 5.79 -12.92 -21.26
N LEU A 489 6.18 -11.65 -21.36
CA LEU A 489 6.31 -10.93 -22.63
C LEU A 489 7.73 -11.10 -23.18
N GLU A 490 7.87 -11.39 -24.48
CA GLU A 490 9.16 -11.57 -25.15
C GLU A 490 9.34 -10.53 -26.27
N ASP A 491 10.54 -9.95 -26.40
CA ASP A 491 10.91 -9.19 -27.60
C ASP A 491 11.12 -10.17 -28.76
N ALA A 492 10.16 -10.20 -29.69
CA ALA A 492 10.14 -11.16 -30.77
C ALA A 492 11.29 -10.99 -31.79
N THR A 493 12.01 -9.87 -31.75
CA THR A 493 13.17 -9.60 -32.63
C THR A 493 14.44 -10.21 -32.05
N THR A 494 14.58 -10.18 -30.73
CA THR A 494 15.79 -10.66 -30.03
C THR A 494 15.62 -12.03 -29.39
N GLY A 495 14.37 -12.49 -29.20
CA GLY A 495 14.05 -13.71 -28.45
C GLY A 495 14.31 -13.59 -26.94
N LYS A 496 14.42 -12.35 -26.44
CA LYS A 496 14.71 -12.08 -25.03
C LYS A 496 13.41 -11.85 -24.26
N GLU A 497 13.21 -12.61 -23.19
CA GLU A 497 12.12 -12.37 -22.22
C GLU A 497 12.29 -11.01 -21.54
N LEU A 498 11.21 -10.25 -21.49
CA LEU A 498 11.10 -8.98 -20.79
C LEU A 498 10.70 -9.29 -19.35
N THR A 499 11.69 -9.45 -18.48
CA THR A 499 11.54 -10.04 -17.15
C THR A 499 10.60 -9.28 -16.22
N GLN A 500 10.37 -7.99 -16.47
CA GLN A 500 9.38 -7.17 -15.74
C GLN A 500 7.92 -7.52 -16.09
N PHE A 501 7.70 -8.21 -17.20
CA PHE A 501 6.39 -8.74 -17.59
C PHE A 501 6.42 -10.24 -17.42
N LYS A 502 6.22 -10.68 -16.18
CA LYS A 502 6.14 -12.09 -15.83
C LYS A 502 5.08 -12.30 -14.76
N ALA A 503 4.24 -13.33 -14.89
CA ALA A 503 3.20 -13.65 -13.93
C ALA A 503 3.06 -15.17 -13.79
N SER A 504 2.98 -15.67 -12.55
CA SER A 504 2.60 -17.06 -12.22
C SER A 504 1.16 -17.13 -11.72
N GLY A 505 0.63 -18.36 -11.63
CA GLY A 505 -0.58 -18.63 -10.87
C GLY A 505 -0.33 -18.49 -9.35
N GLU A 506 -1.34 -18.79 -8.54
CA GLU A 506 -1.29 -18.68 -7.07
C GLU A 506 -1.41 -20.05 -6.37
N SER A 507 -1.03 -21.12 -7.08
CA SER A 507 -1.33 -22.50 -6.70
C SER A 507 -2.84 -22.70 -6.46
N SER A 508 -3.62 -22.18 -7.39
CA SER A 508 -5.08 -22.14 -7.35
C SER A 508 -5.66 -22.39 -8.73
N ALA A 509 -6.81 -23.05 -8.78
CA ALA A 509 -7.62 -23.17 -10.00
C ALA A 509 -8.52 -21.95 -10.24
N THR A 510 -8.50 -20.96 -9.32
CA THR A 510 -9.24 -19.71 -9.48
C THR A 510 -8.45 -18.76 -10.37
N VAL A 511 -9.12 -18.22 -11.38
CA VAL A 511 -8.52 -17.31 -12.35
C VAL A 511 -8.50 -15.89 -11.82
N ARG A 512 -7.42 -15.16 -12.12
CA ARG A 512 -7.29 -13.72 -11.85
C ARG A 512 -6.85 -13.00 -13.11
N ARG A 513 -7.20 -11.72 -13.22
CA ARG A 513 -6.71 -10.86 -14.30
C ARG A 513 -5.36 -10.27 -13.94
N VAL A 514 -4.40 -10.41 -14.85
CA VAL A 514 -3.12 -9.72 -14.84
C VAL A 514 -3.26 -8.49 -15.72
N ASN A 515 -2.83 -7.34 -15.23
CA ASN A 515 -2.71 -6.12 -16.02
C ASN A 515 -1.24 -5.69 -16.05
N TRP A 516 -0.70 -5.52 -17.25
CA TRP A 516 0.63 -5.00 -17.50
C TRP A 516 0.53 -3.64 -18.20
N ASP A 517 1.34 -2.70 -17.75
CA ASP A 517 1.64 -1.48 -18.50
C ASP A 517 2.94 -1.69 -19.28
N ALA A 518 2.81 -2.00 -20.56
CA ALA A 518 3.91 -2.13 -21.50
C ALA A 518 4.07 -0.91 -22.41
N SER A 519 3.60 0.27 -21.98
CA SER A 519 3.71 1.54 -22.74
C SER A 519 5.13 1.87 -23.21
N ALA A 520 6.15 1.49 -22.44
CA ALA A 520 7.57 1.63 -22.83
C ALA A 520 7.96 0.82 -24.09
N TYR A 521 7.12 -0.12 -24.52
CA TYR A 521 7.34 -1.03 -25.66
C TYR A 521 6.40 -0.76 -26.83
N LEU A 522 5.69 0.37 -26.83
CA LEU A 522 4.85 0.79 -27.96
C LEU A 522 5.63 0.77 -29.28
N GLY A 523 5.02 0.19 -30.31
CA GLY A 523 5.59 -0.01 -31.64
C GLY A 523 6.60 -1.14 -31.76
N LYS A 524 6.92 -1.87 -30.69
CA LYS A 524 7.81 -3.06 -30.74
C LYS A 524 7.05 -4.30 -31.18
N LYS A 525 7.77 -5.22 -31.85
CA LYS A 525 7.28 -6.56 -32.15
C LYS A 525 7.50 -7.46 -30.93
N LEU A 526 6.41 -7.92 -30.34
CA LEU A 526 6.41 -8.69 -29.11
C LEU A 526 5.68 -10.02 -29.29
N ARG A 527 5.82 -10.88 -28.31
CA ARG A 527 5.15 -12.18 -28.24
C ARG A 527 4.79 -12.51 -26.79
N ILE A 528 3.62 -13.11 -26.57
CA ILE A 528 3.29 -13.73 -25.29
C ILE A 528 3.89 -15.12 -25.26
N LYS A 529 4.53 -15.46 -24.14
CA LYS A 529 5.10 -16.78 -23.92
C LYS A 529 4.61 -17.35 -22.59
N VAL A 530 3.92 -18.46 -22.65
CA VAL A 530 3.50 -19.26 -21.50
C VAL A 530 4.50 -20.38 -21.33
N VAL A 531 4.98 -20.59 -20.10
CA VAL A 531 6.05 -21.52 -19.77
C VAL A 531 5.57 -22.42 -18.65
N ASP A 532 5.74 -23.72 -18.85
CA ASP A 532 5.59 -24.74 -17.83
C ASP A 532 6.76 -25.74 -17.88
N ASN A 533 7.60 -25.73 -16.86
CA ASN A 533 8.76 -26.59 -16.70
C ASN A 533 8.74 -27.32 -15.34
N ALA A 534 7.62 -27.32 -14.63
CA ALA A 534 7.51 -27.97 -13.33
C ALA A 534 6.81 -29.32 -13.45
N THR A 535 7.01 -30.19 -12.45
CA THR A 535 6.23 -31.43 -12.34
C THR A 535 5.76 -31.61 -10.89
N GLY A 536 4.59 -32.21 -10.67
CA GLY A 536 3.98 -32.42 -9.34
C GLY A 536 2.74 -31.56 -9.09
N GLY A 537 2.10 -31.69 -7.92
CA GLY A 537 0.84 -30.99 -7.66
C GLY A 537 1.00 -29.46 -7.75
N TRP A 538 0.43 -28.86 -8.81
CA TRP A 538 0.59 -27.47 -9.29
C TRP A 538 1.75 -27.19 -10.26
N GLY A 539 2.34 -28.21 -10.88
CA GLY A 539 3.22 -28.05 -12.03
C GLY A 539 2.42 -27.87 -13.31
N HIS A 540 1.57 -26.84 -13.36
CA HIS A 540 0.77 -26.45 -14.53
C HIS A 540 0.34 -24.99 -14.44
N ILE A 541 0.00 -24.40 -15.58
CA ILE A 541 -0.53 -23.03 -15.70
C ILE A 541 -1.75 -23.02 -16.61
N ASP A 542 -2.77 -22.26 -16.24
CA ASP A 542 -3.95 -22.05 -17.06
C ASP A 542 -4.00 -20.58 -17.48
N VAL A 543 -4.35 -20.32 -18.74
CA VAL A 543 -4.37 -18.97 -19.32
C VAL A 543 -5.57 -18.77 -20.22
N ASP A 544 -6.03 -17.52 -20.30
CA ASP A 544 -7.18 -17.14 -21.12
C ASP A 544 -7.18 -15.62 -21.45
N ASP A 545 -8.00 -15.20 -22.39
CA ASP A 545 -8.42 -13.81 -22.63
C ASP A 545 -7.29 -12.77 -22.80
N PHE A 546 -6.30 -13.05 -23.67
CA PHE A 546 -5.20 -12.10 -23.90
C PHE A 546 -5.64 -10.85 -24.66
N HIS A 547 -5.75 -9.71 -23.98
CA HIS A 547 -5.97 -8.42 -24.61
C HIS A 547 -4.66 -7.67 -24.85
N VAL A 548 -4.36 -7.45 -26.13
CA VAL A 548 -3.31 -6.54 -26.60
C VAL A 548 -3.96 -5.43 -27.42
N TYR A 549 -3.68 -4.18 -27.10
CA TYR A 549 -4.20 -3.06 -27.91
C TYR A 549 -3.24 -2.80 -29.08
N ASN A 550 -3.73 -2.85 -30.31
CA ASN A 550 -2.95 -2.61 -31.54
C ASN A 550 -3.36 -1.32 -32.29
N THR A 551 -4.25 -0.51 -31.71
CA THR A 551 -4.64 0.78 -32.29
C THR A 551 -3.45 1.73 -32.25
N VAL A 552 -2.84 1.98 -33.41
CA VAL A 552 -1.68 2.86 -33.54
C VAL A 552 -2.11 4.29 -33.19
N LEU A 553 -1.83 4.73 -31.97
CA LEU A 553 -1.62 6.14 -31.68
C LEU A 553 -0.13 6.40 -31.88
N TYR A 554 0.18 7.13 -32.95
CA TYR A 554 1.52 7.49 -33.36
C TYR A 554 2.29 8.11 -32.18
N GLN A 555 3.40 7.48 -31.80
CA GLN A 555 4.46 8.05 -30.98
C GLN A 555 5.76 7.93 -31.80
N PRO A 556 6.49 9.03 -32.08
CA PRO A 556 7.82 8.91 -32.66
C PRO A 556 8.73 8.14 -31.67
N PRO A 557 9.56 7.19 -32.12
CA PRO A 557 10.48 6.49 -31.23
C PRO A 557 11.41 7.49 -30.54
N ALA A 558 11.59 7.40 -29.22
CA ALA A 558 12.46 8.26 -28.41
C ALA A 558 13.88 8.42 -29.01
N SER A 559 14.36 7.43 -29.77
CA SER A 559 15.64 7.49 -30.51
C SER A 559 15.69 8.51 -31.67
N GLN A 560 14.59 9.20 -31.99
CA GLN A 560 14.50 10.18 -33.08
C GLN A 560 14.43 11.63 -32.60
N LEU A 561 14.27 11.89 -31.30
CA LEU A 561 14.26 13.24 -30.73
C LEU A 561 15.69 13.66 -30.28
N PRO A 562 16.07 14.94 -30.41
CA PRO A 562 17.34 15.41 -29.88
C PRO A 562 17.38 15.21 -28.35
N THR A 563 18.52 14.81 -27.79
CA THR A 563 18.69 14.74 -26.33
C THR A 563 18.91 16.14 -25.75
N TYR A 564 18.15 16.53 -24.72
CA TYR A 564 18.25 17.84 -24.06
C TYR A 564 18.73 17.69 -22.61
N PRO A 565 19.61 18.59 -22.13
CA PRO A 565 20.10 18.54 -20.76
C PRO A 565 18.99 18.94 -19.77
N VAL A 566 18.45 17.95 -19.04
CA VAL A 566 17.49 18.16 -17.95
C VAL A 566 18.20 18.33 -16.61
N ASN A 567 17.49 18.86 -15.61
CA ASN A 567 17.96 18.78 -14.22
C ASN A 567 17.16 17.69 -13.51
N TRP A 568 17.85 16.83 -12.77
CA TRP A 568 17.21 15.81 -11.94
C TRP A 568 16.90 16.37 -10.57
N VAL A 569 15.71 16.06 -10.05
CA VAL A 569 15.34 16.38 -8.67
C VAL A 569 16.03 15.42 -7.71
N ASP A 570 16.11 14.14 -8.05
CA ASP A 570 16.79 13.09 -7.28
C ASP A 570 17.55 12.15 -8.22
N TYR A 571 18.68 11.61 -7.76
CA TYR A 571 19.53 10.69 -8.52
C TYR A 571 19.36 9.22 -8.08
N GLY A 572 18.58 8.95 -7.03
CA GLY A 572 18.20 7.60 -6.61
C GLY A 572 16.98 7.07 -7.37
N PRO A 573 16.68 5.76 -7.28
CA PRO A 573 15.55 5.15 -7.97
C PRO A 573 14.23 5.37 -7.25
N ASP A 574 14.23 5.71 -5.95
CA ASP A 574 13.04 5.73 -5.11
C ASP A 574 12.58 7.16 -4.78
N PHE A 575 12.43 7.99 -5.82
CA PHE A 575 11.82 9.31 -5.71
C PHE A 575 11.00 9.64 -6.96
N TYR A 576 9.69 9.46 -6.88
CA TYR A 576 8.78 9.60 -8.00
C TYR A 576 7.50 10.38 -7.66
N ALA A 577 6.77 10.80 -8.68
CA ALA A 577 5.51 11.55 -8.57
C ALA A 577 5.61 12.74 -7.60
N GLY A 578 6.78 13.38 -7.56
CA GLY A 578 7.04 14.45 -6.62
C GLY A 578 6.20 15.67 -6.97
N VAL A 579 5.40 16.16 -6.02
CA VAL A 579 4.61 17.38 -6.16
C VAL A 579 4.85 18.30 -4.98
N THR A 580 4.58 19.59 -5.16
CA THR A 580 4.77 20.58 -4.11
C THR A 580 3.44 20.90 -3.42
N TRP A 581 3.50 21.22 -2.12
CA TRP A 581 2.34 21.80 -1.45
C TRP A 581 1.91 23.06 -2.20
N ASN A 582 0.64 23.13 -2.56
CA ASN A 582 0.11 24.25 -3.32
C ASN A 582 0.31 25.56 -2.57
N ASP A 583 0.69 26.63 -3.28
CA ASP A 583 0.81 27.96 -2.67
C ASP A 583 -0.58 28.49 -2.37
N THR A 584 -0.98 28.38 -1.10
CA THR A 584 -2.30 28.81 -0.63
C THR A 584 -2.27 30.26 -0.15
N THR A 585 -1.30 31.07 -0.57
CA THR A 585 -1.29 32.50 -0.21
C THR A 585 -2.57 33.18 -0.72
N PRO A 586 -3.36 33.85 0.15
CA PRO A 586 -4.58 34.51 -0.28
C PRO A 586 -4.31 35.55 -1.40
N GLN A 587 -5.20 35.57 -2.39
CA GLN A 587 -4.96 36.23 -3.68
C GLN A 587 -4.93 37.78 -3.61
N THR A 588 -5.36 38.40 -2.51
CA THR A 588 -5.46 39.87 -2.39
C THR A 588 -5.02 40.34 -1.01
N ASN A 589 -4.62 41.61 -0.88
CA ASN A 589 -4.33 42.20 0.43
C ASN A 589 -5.53 42.13 1.40
N ALA A 590 -6.76 42.18 0.89
CA ALA A 590 -7.96 42.08 1.70
C ALA A 590 -8.18 40.65 2.23
N THR A 591 -7.98 39.63 1.39
CA THR A 591 -8.03 38.22 1.82
C THR A 591 -6.84 37.86 2.70
N THR A 592 -5.64 38.35 2.41
CA THR A 592 -4.46 38.21 3.28
C THR A 592 -4.66 38.88 4.64
N ALA A 593 -5.34 40.03 4.71
CA ALA A 593 -5.67 40.68 5.99
C ALA A 593 -6.74 39.92 6.79
N LYS A 594 -7.69 39.27 6.10
CA LYS A 594 -8.77 38.49 6.72
C LYS A 594 -8.27 37.15 7.26
N TYR A 595 -7.34 36.51 6.57
CA TYR A 595 -6.97 35.13 6.81
C TYR A 595 -5.50 34.95 7.23
N GLY A 596 -4.57 35.82 6.80
CA GLY A 596 -3.12 35.67 7.02
C GLY A 596 -2.40 34.99 5.85
N LYS A 597 -1.10 34.68 6.00
CA LYS A 597 -0.32 33.91 5.01
C LYS A 597 -0.43 32.42 5.35
N TYR A 598 -0.92 31.60 4.42
CA TYR A 598 -1.22 30.16 4.66
C TYR A 598 -0.14 29.20 4.14
N VAL A 599 1.04 29.69 3.80
CA VAL A 599 2.24 28.87 3.98
C VAL A 599 2.92 29.44 5.22
N PRO A 600 3.08 28.69 6.33
CA PRO A 600 3.49 29.22 7.64
C PRO A 600 4.70 30.15 7.61
N ASP A 601 5.57 30.01 6.62
CA ASP A 601 6.77 30.81 6.42
C ASP A 601 7.14 31.08 4.95
N GLY A 602 6.33 30.66 3.97
CA GLY A 602 6.58 30.89 2.54
C GLY A 602 7.62 29.96 1.90
N ARG A 603 7.95 28.84 2.54
CA ARG A 603 8.78 27.77 1.94
C ARG A 603 8.07 27.08 0.79
N ARG A 604 8.83 26.59 -0.19
CA ARG A 604 8.37 25.59 -1.16
C ARG A 604 8.73 24.22 -0.59
N ILE A 605 7.73 23.37 -0.36
CA ILE A 605 7.93 22.03 0.18
C ILE A 605 7.51 21.00 -0.87
N LEU A 606 8.43 20.08 -1.19
CA LEU A 606 8.27 18.94 -2.09
C LEU A 606 8.10 17.66 -1.28
N LEU A 607 7.27 16.74 -1.75
CA LEU A 607 7.16 15.36 -1.28
C LEU A 607 7.05 14.45 -2.50
N GLY A 608 7.74 13.31 -2.50
CA GLY A 608 7.64 12.30 -3.54
C GLY A 608 7.31 10.92 -2.98
N TRP A 609 6.73 10.07 -3.82
CA TRP A 609 6.57 8.65 -3.54
C TRP A 609 7.94 7.97 -3.52
N MET A 610 8.27 7.32 -2.41
CA MET A 610 9.55 6.66 -2.17
C MET A 610 9.47 5.19 -2.57
N SER A 611 9.43 4.97 -3.89
CA SER A 611 9.47 3.66 -4.53
C SER A 611 9.76 3.83 -6.03
N ASN A 612 9.95 2.73 -6.74
CA ASN A 612 10.09 2.72 -8.19
C ASN A 612 9.10 1.76 -8.85
N TRP A 613 8.45 2.18 -9.93
CA TRP A 613 7.49 1.35 -10.67
C TRP A 613 8.07 0.00 -11.13
N ALA A 614 9.39 -0.14 -11.27
CA ALA A 614 10.00 -1.39 -11.69
C ALA A 614 9.93 -2.53 -10.66
N TYR A 615 9.70 -2.23 -9.38
CA TYR A 615 9.63 -3.25 -8.31
C TYR A 615 8.68 -2.92 -7.17
N ALA A 616 7.91 -1.83 -7.28
CA ALA A 616 7.10 -1.32 -6.18
C ALA A 616 6.16 -2.40 -5.60
N ASP A 617 5.59 -3.26 -6.44
CA ASP A 617 4.69 -4.38 -6.11
C ASP A 617 5.37 -5.63 -5.51
N GLN A 618 6.70 -5.68 -5.52
CA GLN A 618 7.51 -6.80 -5.03
C GLN A 618 8.18 -6.53 -3.68
N THR A 619 8.07 -5.31 -3.15
CA THR A 619 8.66 -4.95 -1.87
C THR A 619 8.11 -5.86 -0.74
N PRO A 620 8.98 -6.36 0.17
CA PRO A 620 8.65 -7.41 1.14
C PRO A 620 7.88 -6.88 2.36
N THR A 621 6.92 -5.98 2.15
CA THR A 621 6.00 -5.47 3.16
C THR A 621 4.69 -6.25 3.11
N SER A 622 4.02 -6.42 4.26
CA SER A 622 2.95 -7.43 4.42
C SER A 622 1.54 -6.86 4.50
N THR A 623 1.35 -5.71 5.17
CA THR A 623 0.02 -5.12 5.38
C THR A 623 -0.15 -3.76 4.70
N TRP A 624 0.95 -3.09 4.35
CA TRP A 624 1.00 -1.88 3.55
C TRP A 624 2.04 -2.08 2.43
N ARG A 625 2.04 -1.20 1.44
CA ARG A 625 3.14 -1.10 0.49
C ARG A 625 3.46 0.35 0.15
N SER A 626 4.75 0.60 0.02
CA SER A 626 5.38 1.91 -0.22
C SER A 626 5.26 2.93 0.91
N ALA A 627 6.00 4.04 0.73
CA ALA A 627 6.11 5.16 1.64
C ALA A 627 6.28 6.46 0.84
N ASP A 628 6.08 7.60 1.48
CA ASP A 628 6.56 8.88 0.96
C ASP A 628 8.01 9.14 1.41
N SER A 629 8.72 9.97 0.65
CA SER A 629 10.01 10.54 1.05
C SER A 629 9.86 11.42 2.28
N ILE A 630 10.97 11.90 2.87
CA ILE A 630 10.84 13.04 3.79
C ILE A 630 10.36 14.27 3.00
N PRO A 631 9.50 15.14 3.57
CA PRO A 631 9.23 16.43 2.95
C PRO A 631 10.53 17.26 2.87
N ARG A 632 10.73 17.93 1.73
CA ARG A 632 11.96 18.67 1.40
C ARG A 632 11.66 20.14 1.18
N GLU A 633 12.39 21.01 1.86
CA GLU A 633 12.39 22.44 1.53
C GLU A 633 13.24 22.67 0.28
N GLU A 634 12.65 23.32 -0.72
CA GLU A 634 13.31 23.72 -1.94
C GLU A 634 13.67 25.22 -1.96
N LYS A 635 14.87 25.52 -2.45
CA LYS A 635 15.28 26.88 -2.82
C LYS A 635 15.85 26.90 -4.21
N LEU A 636 15.57 27.96 -4.96
CA LEU A 636 16.14 28.19 -6.27
C LEU A 636 17.39 29.08 -6.13
N VAL A 637 18.53 28.64 -6.63
CA VAL A 637 19.80 29.37 -6.55
C VAL A 637 20.35 29.64 -7.94
N ALA A 638 21.07 30.75 -8.11
CA ALA A 638 21.85 30.99 -9.31
C ALA A 638 23.21 30.27 -9.21
N THR A 639 23.56 29.50 -10.24
CA THR A 639 24.86 28.81 -10.36
C THR A 639 25.49 29.14 -11.72
N ALA A 640 26.76 28.76 -11.91
CA ALA A 640 27.41 28.86 -13.22
C ALA A 640 26.69 28.04 -14.30
N ASP A 641 26.06 26.91 -13.92
CA ASP A 641 25.32 26.01 -14.81
C ASP A 641 23.83 26.41 -14.96
N GLY A 642 23.50 27.66 -14.65
CA GLY A 642 22.14 28.22 -14.65
C GLY A 642 21.44 28.16 -13.28
N TYR A 643 20.13 28.36 -13.24
CA TYR A 643 19.36 28.23 -12.01
C TYR A 643 19.17 26.75 -11.62
N LYS A 644 19.38 26.44 -10.33
CA LYS A 644 19.28 25.08 -9.78
C LYS A 644 18.42 25.06 -8.53
N ILE A 645 17.68 23.98 -8.34
CA ILE A 645 16.99 23.70 -7.08
C ILE A 645 18.01 23.11 -6.10
N THR A 646 17.95 23.59 -4.87
CA THR A 646 18.62 23.00 -3.71
C THR A 646 17.56 22.45 -2.76
N GLN A 647 17.85 21.31 -2.14
CA GLN A 647 16.90 20.58 -1.30
C GLN A 647 17.52 20.32 0.08
N GLN A 648 16.71 20.44 1.12
CA GLN A 648 17.03 20.04 2.50
C GLN A 648 15.81 19.37 3.15
N PRO A 649 15.99 18.40 4.06
CA PRO A 649 14.88 17.93 4.89
C PRO A 649 14.23 19.09 5.64
N ILE A 650 12.91 19.04 5.81
CA ILE A 650 12.19 20.05 6.60
C ILE A 650 12.77 20.19 8.02
N LYS A 651 12.87 21.43 8.50
CA LYS A 651 13.39 21.75 9.83
C LYS A 651 12.60 21.11 10.99
N GLU A 652 11.33 20.78 10.76
CA GLU A 652 10.45 20.14 11.74
C GLU A 652 10.94 18.75 12.17
N LEU A 653 11.76 18.08 11.36
CA LEU A 653 12.39 16.81 11.68
C LEU A 653 13.28 16.88 12.94
N ALA A 654 13.78 18.07 13.28
CA ALA A 654 14.52 18.31 14.53
C ALA A 654 13.71 17.94 15.79
N SER A 655 12.39 17.89 15.72
CA SER A 655 11.52 17.44 16.82
C SER A 655 11.69 15.94 17.16
N LEU A 656 12.23 15.15 16.23
CA LEU A 656 12.53 13.72 16.40
C LEU A 656 13.94 13.46 16.90
N GLN A 657 14.85 14.44 16.77
CA GLN A 657 16.24 14.29 17.16
C GLN A 657 16.39 14.04 18.67
N GLN A 658 17.23 13.08 19.00
CA GLN A 658 17.67 12.78 20.35
C GLN A 658 19.11 13.27 20.55
N THR A 659 19.66 13.11 21.76
CA THR A 659 21.06 13.45 22.03
C THR A 659 21.98 12.68 21.08
N ALA A 660 22.86 13.40 20.39
CA ALA A 660 23.86 12.82 19.51
C ALA A 660 24.69 11.76 20.25
N THR A 661 24.87 10.60 19.61
CA THR A 661 25.57 9.45 20.19
C THR A 661 27.03 9.38 19.78
N LYS A 662 27.40 10.10 18.71
CA LYS A 662 28.78 10.18 18.23
C LYS A 662 29.03 11.54 17.60
N THR A 663 30.19 12.12 17.92
CA THR A 663 30.71 13.32 17.28
C THR A 663 32.19 13.13 16.97
N LEU A 664 32.61 13.50 15.77
CA LEU A 664 33.99 13.59 15.34
C LEU A 664 34.27 15.01 14.86
N ALA A 665 35.45 15.53 15.17
CA ALA A 665 35.91 16.83 14.71
C ALA A 665 37.39 16.74 14.30
N ASN A 666 37.73 17.28 13.13
CA ASN A 666 39.10 17.29 12.57
C ASN A 666 39.82 15.94 12.69
N THR A 667 39.12 14.86 12.35
CA THR A 667 39.59 13.49 12.51
C THR A 667 40.17 12.97 11.20
N THR A 668 41.27 12.21 11.29
CA THR A 668 41.83 11.48 10.14
C THR A 668 41.45 10.01 10.26
N VAL A 669 40.90 9.44 9.19
CA VAL A 669 40.69 7.99 9.06
C VAL A 669 41.77 7.43 8.16
N SER A 670 42.56 6.50 8.69
CA SER A 670 43.66 5.89 7.95
C SER A 670 43.15 4.98 6.84
N LYS A 671 43.90 4.90 5.75
CA LYS A 671 43.66 3.97 4.64
C LYS A 671 43.30 2.55 5.12
N GLY A 672 42.22 1.99 4.57
CA GLY A 672 41.77 0.62 4.82
C GLY A 672 41.19 0.39 6.22
N SER A 673 41.05 1.43 7.04
CA SER A 673 40.43 1.35 8.36
C SER A 673 38.94 1.61 8.27
N THR A 674 38.16 0.90 9.09
CA THR A 674 36.78 1.26 9.42
C THR A 674 36.72 1.80 10.86
N VAL A 675 35.95 2.87 11.07
CA VAL A 675 35.71 3.47 12.38
C VAL A 675 34.25 3.31 12.73
N SER A 676 33.95 2.52 13.76
CA SER A 676 32.57 2.39 14.25
C SER A 676 32.05 3.72 14.78
N LEU A 677 30.86 4.09 14.33
CA LEU A 677 30.11 5.27 14.77
C LEU A 677 28.94 4.90 15.71
N GLY A 678 28.80 3.60 16.04
CA GLY A 678 27.76 3.05 16.91
C GLY A 678 26.76 2.18 16.16
N SER A 679 25.62 1.90 16.79
CA SER A 679 24.51 1.15 16.19
C SER A 679 23.14 1.69 16.58
N ARG A 680 22.24 1.82 15.60
CA ARG A 680 20.89 2.38 15.73
C ARG A 680 19.97 1.82 14.64
N SER A 681 18.65 1.88 14.88
CA SER A 681 17.66 1.53 13.84
C SER A 681 17.37 2.74 12.95
N THR A 682 17.06 3.87 13.58
CA THR A 682 16.66 5.12 12.92
C THR A 682 17.54 6.27 13.38
N TYR A 683 18.12 7.02 12.45
CA TYR A 683 19.10 8.05 12.76
C TYR A 683 19.38 8.98 11.58
N GLU A 684 19.93 10.14 11.93
CA GLU A 684 20.50 11.10 11.00
C GLU A 684 22.02 11.15 11.18
N ILE A 685 22.75 11.31 10.09
CA ILE A 685 24.19 11.61 10.10
C ILE A 685 24.42 12.90 9.34
N THR A 686 25.00 13.90 9.99
CA THR A 686 25.48 15.12 9.33
C THR A 686 27.00 15.13 9.31
N SER A 687 27.61 15.31 8.15
CA SER A 687 29.07 15.23 8.00
C SER A 687 29.63 16.28 7.05
N THR A 688 30.90 16.62 7.23
CA THR A 688 31.68 17.46 6.33
C THR A 688 33.06 16.86 6.15
N PHE A 689 33.40 16.55 4.90
CA PHE A 689 34.71 16.03 4.50
C PHE A 689 35.48 17.12 3.76
N ASN A 690 36.80 17.16 3.96
CA ASN A 690 37.67 18.03 3.17
C ASN A 690 38.42 17.20 2.11
N VAL A 691 37.96 17.31 0.86
CA VAL A 691 38.46 16.57 -0.30
C VAL A 691 39.91 16.95 -0.64
N ASN A 692 40.26 18.24 -0.53
CA ASN A 692 41.61 18.74 -0.84
C ASN A 692 42.66 18.16 0.10
N SER A 693 42.34 17.99 1.38
CA SER A 693 43.24 17.44 2.39
C SER A 693 43.17 15.91 2.49
N THR A 694 42.23 15.28 1.79
CA THR A 694 42.03 13.82 1.74
C THR A 694 42.89 13.21 0.64
N THR A 695 43.64 12.15 0.96
CA THR A 695 44.43 11.37 -0.02
C THR A 695 43.71 10.10 -0.47
N ALA A 696 42.59 9.75 0.16
CA ALA A 696 41.72 8.66 -0.27
C ALA A 696 41.15 8.91 -1.68
N ASN A 697 41.00 7.82 -2.43
CA ASN A 697 40.31 7.83 -3.73
C ASN A 697 38.79 7.85 -3.50
N GLU A 698 38.35 7.12 -2.48
CA GLU A 698 36.95 6.97 -2.11
C GLU A 698 36.82 6.94 -0.59
N PHE A 699 35.80 7.58 -0.04
CA PHE A 699 35.54 7.60 1.39
C PHE A 699 34.07 7.84 1.69
N GLY A 700 33.62 7.43 2.87
CA GLY A 700 32.20 7.55 3.18
C GLY A 700 31.78 6.85 4.45
N ILE A 701 30.49 6.54 4.53
CA ILE A 701 29.82 5.96 5.67
C ILE A 701 29.01 4.74 5.18
N ASN A 702 29.28 3.58 5.78
CA ASN A 702 28.40 2.42 5.69
C ASN A 702 27.33 2.50 6.77
N VAL A 703 26.08 2.37 6.37
CA VAL A 703 24.90 2.33 7.24
C VAL A 703 24.29 0.93 7.22
N LYS A 704 23.48 0.64 8.24
CA LYS A 704 22.78 -0.65 8.41
C LYS A 704 23.75 -1.84 8.27
N THR A 705 24.92 -1.73 8.91
CA THR A 705 25.94 -2.79 8.84
C THR A 705 25.61 -3.92 9.83
N GLY A 706 25.57 -5.17 9.39
CA GLY A 706 25.41 -6.34 10.24
C GLY A 706 25.58 -7.64 9.47
N GLY A 707 26.33 -8.60 10.01
CA GLY A 707 26.69 -9.80 9.25
C GLY A 707 27.40 -9.44 7.94
N ALA A 708 26.79 -9.81 6.81
CA ALA A 708 27.25 -9.45 5.46
C ALA A 708 26.55 -8.20 4.88
N GLN A 709 25.48 -7.70 5.52
CA GLN A 709 24.69 -6.60 4.99
C GLN A 709 25.28 -5.23 5.35
N TYR A 710 25.20 -4.29 4.41
CA TYR A 710 25.48 -2.86 4.56
C TYR A 710 25.02 -2.06 3.33
N THR A 711 24.74 -0.78 3.52
CA THR A 711 24.56 0.20 2.43
C THR A 711 25.65 1.24 2.51
N THR A 712 26.33 1.53 1.39
CA THR A 712 27.48 2.43 1.35
C THR A 712 27.08 3.79 0.79
N ILE A 713 27.29 4.86 1.56
CA ILE A 713 27.18 6.23 1.09
C ILE A 713 28.60 6.79 1.01
N GLY A 714 29.08 7.14 -0.17
CA GLY A 714 30.48 7.52 -0.37
C GLY A 714 30.68 8.66 -1.35
N TYR A 715 31.91 9.13 -1.44
CA TYR A 715 32.35 10.17 -2.35
C TYR A 715 33.57 9.69 -3.13
N ASP A 716 33.47 9.69 -4.47
CA ASP A 716 34.58 9.40 -5.37
C ASP A 716 35.30 10.71 -5.73
N LYS A 717 36.58 10.78 -5.37
CA LYS A 717 37.41 11.98 -5.57
C LYS A 717 37.76 12.22 -7.05
N ALA A 718 37.93 11.17 -7.84
CA ALA A 718 38.37 11.28 -9.23
C ALA A 718 37.26 11.86 -10.11
N THR A 719 36.03 11.42 -9.88
CA THR A 719 34.84 11.87 -10.62
C THR A 719 34.12 13.04 -9.96
N SER A 720 34.43 13.35 -8.70
CA SER A 720 33.68 14.32 -7.88
C SER A 720 32.19 13.99 -7.80
N THR A 721 31.89 12.72 -7.50
CA THR A 721 30.53 12.21 -7.37
C THR A 721 30.26 11.75 -5.94
N LEU A 722 29.12 12.17 -5.41
CA LEU A 722 28.48 11.50 -4.29
C LEU A 722 27.80 10.24 -4.82
N PHE A 723 27.83 9.15 -4.08
CA PHE A 723 27.13 7.93 -4.47
C PHE A 723 26.49 7.21 -3.29
N LEU A 724 25.47 6.44 -3.60
CA LEU A 724 24.88 5.41 -2.74
C LEU A 724 25.10 4.07 -3.43
N ASN A 725 25.44 3.03 -2.67
CA ASN A 725 25.52 1.66 -3.17
C ASN A 725 24.76 0.72 -2.23
N ARG A 726 23.66 0.16 -2.75
CA ARG A 726 22.74 -0.73 -2.04
C ARG A 726 22.94 -2.21 -2.32
N TYR A 727 24.01 -2.60 -3.02
CA TYR A 727 24.26 -4.00 -3.41
C TYR A 727 24.19 -5.00 -2.24
N ASN A 728 24.72 -4.62 -1.07
CA ASN A 728 24.72 -5.48 0.12
C ASN A 728 23.59 -5.13 1.09
N SER A 729 22.58 -4.35 0.67
CA SER A 729 21.53 -3.87 1.56
C SER A 729 20.46 -4.91 1.86
N SER A 730 20.25 -5.87 0.95
CA SER A 730 19.21 -6.90 1.07
C SER A 730 19.67 -8.22 0.44
N SER A 731 18.91 -9.30 0.68
CA SER A 731 19.06 -10.59 -0.02
C SER A 731 18.05 -10.79 -1.15
N TYR A 732 17.22 -9.80 -1.46
CA TYR A 732 16.17 -9.89 -2.46
C TYR A 732 16.70 -9.47 -3.85
N ASP A 733 16.37 -10.27 -4.86
CA ASP A 733 16.84 -10.09 -6.24
C ASP A 733 16.03 -9.07 -7.06
N PHE A 734 14.82 -8.69 -6.61
CA PHE A 734 14.03 -7.65 -7.29
C PHE A 734 14.75 -6.28 -7.33
N LEU A 735 15.66 -6.01 -6.39
CA LEU A 735 16.45 -4.77 -6.41
C LEU A 735 17.53 -4.77 -7.50
N ASP A 736 17.96 -5.96 -7.98
CA ASP A 736 18.96 -6.10 -9.05
C ASP A 736 18.40 -5.71 -10.43
N TYR A 737 17.08 -5.43 -10.52
CA TYR A 737 16.48 -4.81 -11.71
C TYR A 737 16.97 -3.37 -11.93
N MET A 738 17.53 -2.74 -10.88
CA MET A 738 18.10 -1.40 -10.94
C MET A 738 19.61 -1.42 -10.70
N PRO A 739 20.33 -0.38 -11.17
CA PRO A 739 21.72 -0.15 -10.79
C PRO A 739 21.86 -0.16 -9.27
N ASN A 740 22.77 -0.99 -8.78
CA ASN A 740 23.07 -1.09 -7.35
C ASN A 740 23.81 0.12 -6.79
N LYS A 741 24.45 0.92 -7.65
CA LYS A 741 25.20 2.13 -7.30
C LYS A 741 24.66 3.32 -8.07
N GLN A 742 24.15 4.32 -7.36
CA GLN A 742 23.65 5.57 -7.92
C GLN A 742 24.65 6.69 -7.67
N GLU A 743 24.85 7.56 -8.66
CA GLU A 743 25.88 8.59 -8.62
C GLU A 743 25.29 9.97 -8.92
N ALA A 744 25.62 10.94 -8.09
CA ALA A 744 25.21 12.33 -8.23
C ALA A 744 26.44 13.25 -8.28
N PRO A 745 26.54 14.15 -9.28
CA PRO A 745 27.69 15.05 -9.42
C PRO A 745 27.70 16.12 -8.32
N LEU A 746 28.76 16.17 -7.52
CA LEU A 746 28.91 17.13 -6.43
C LEU A 746 30.35 17.60 -6.32
N LYS A 747 30.68 18.74 -6.92
CA LYS A 747 32.01 19.36 -6.78
C LYS A 747 32.23 19.84 -5.33
N PRO A 748 33.45 19.75 -4.77
CA PRO A 748 33.76 20.38 -3.50
C PRO A 748 33.70 21.90 -3.62
N ASP A 749 33.43 22.60 -2.51
CA ASP A 749 33.49 24.07 -2.50
C ASP A 749 34.93 24.59 -2.70
N ALA A 750 35.11 25.91 -2.83
CA ALA A 750 36.42 26.56 -2.97
C ALA A 750 37.44 26.19 -1.86
N ASN A 751 36.98 25.76 -0.68
CA ASN A 751 37.83 25.32 0.44
C ASN A 751 38.03 23.79 0.45
N GLY A 752 37.54 23.07 -0.55
CA GLY A 752 37.61 21.63 -0.68
C GLY A 752 36.56 20.88 0.13
N ASN A 753 35.50 21.50 0.64
CA ASN A 753 34.52 20.82 1.49
C ASN A 753 33.34 20.25 0.69
N VAL A 754 32.91 19.06 1.09
CA VAL A 754 31.62 18.47 0.75
C VAL A 754 30.87 18.15 2.04
N LYS A 755 29.58 18.47 2.07
CA LYS A 755 28.67 18.18 3.18
C LYS A 755 27.73 17.06 2.75
N ILE A 756 27.54 16.09 3.64
CA ILE A 756 26.66 14.95 3.40
C ILE A 756 25.78 14.78 4.63
N GLN A 757 24.47 14.87 4.43
CA GLN A 757 23.45 14.55 5.41
C GLN A 757 22.75 13.27 4.98
N ILE A 758 22.59 12.30 5.89
CA ILE A 758 22.02 10.99 5.62
C ILE A 758 20.89 10.74 6.61
N LEU A 759 19.69 10.48 6.13
CA LEU A 759 18.56 10.00 6.93
C LEU A 759 18.42 8.50 6.70
N VAL A 760 18.36 7.72 7.79
CA VAL A 760 18.20 6.26 7.75
C VAL A 760 16.97 5.86 8.57
N ASP A 761 16.01 5.23 7.90
CA ASP A 761 14.83 4.63 8.51
C ASP A 761 14.90 3.10 8.42
N ASN A 762 13.79 2.41 8.73
CA ASN A 762 13.75 0.96 8.72
C ASN A 762 14.01 0.35 7.34
N ASP A 763 13.49 0.96 6.28
CA ASP A 763 13.53 0.45 4.90
C ASP A 763 14.13 1.43 3.88
N SER A 764 14.79 2.50 4.32
CA SER A 764 15.16 3.61 3.42
C SER A 764 16.40 4.37 3.87
N VAL A 765 17.09 4.93 2.88
CA VAL A 765 18.21 5.86 3.02
C VAL A 765 18.01 7.04 2.07
N GLU A 766 17.92 8.24 2.64
CA GLU A 766 17.90 9.50 1.87
C GLU A 766 19.19 10.29 2.14
N VAL A 767 19.91 10.65 1.07
CA VAL A 767 21.19 11.36 1.13
C VAL A 767 21.04 12.74 0.52
N PHE A 768 21.44 13.77 1.27
CA PHE A 768 21.48 15.17 0.84
C PHE A 768 22.94 15.62 0.81
N GLY A 769 23.47 15.75 -0.40
CA GLY A 769 24.80 16.27 -0.67
C GLY A 769 24.76 17.77 -0.94
N SER A 770 25.64 18.53 -0.31
CA SER A 770 25.76 19.98 -0.58
C SER A 770 27.17 20.51 -0.37
N ASN A 771 27.40 21.75 -0.79
CA ASN A 771 28.63 22.49 -0.49
C ASN A 771 28.30 23.96 -0.12
N ASN A 772 29.32 24.80 0.07
CA ASN A 772 29.09 26.22 0.39
C ASN A 772 28.91 27.13 -0.85
N ASP A 773 29.02 26.58 -2.04
CA ASP A 773 28.89 27.27 -3.33
C ASP A 773 27.52 26.98 -3.98
N ASN A 774 26.50 26.74 -3.15
CA ASN A 774 25.10 26.46 -3.52
C ASN A 774 24.88 25.20 -4.39
N ALA A 775 25.84 24.28 -4.47
CA ALA A 775 25.58 22.97 -5.08
C ALA A 775 24.79 22.08 -4.12
N SER A 776 23.79 21.38 -4.64
CA SER A 776 22.93 20.45 -3.90
C SER A 776 22.55 19.28 -4.80
N VAL A 777 22.60 18.07 -4.27
CA VAL A 777 22.12 16.84 -4.92
C VAL A 777 21.46 15.92 -3.90
N THR A 778 20.52 15.09 -4.34
CA THR A 778 19.87 14.09 -3.48
C THR A 778 19.91 12.70 -4.11
N ILE A 779 19.96 11.66 -3.27
CA ILE A 779 19.87 10.25 -3.66
C ILE A 779 18.94 9.56 -2.66
N THR A 780 17.88 8.93 -3.14
CA THR A 780 16.88 8.23 -2.32
C THR A 780 16.73 6.78 -2.75
N ASP A 781 16.97 5.87 -1.80
CA ASP A 781 16.90 4.43 -2.02
C ASP A 781 16.12 3.74 -0.89
N GLN A 782 15.21 2.85 -1.27
CA GLN A 782 14.72 1.80 -0.38
C GLN A 782 15.80 0.72 -0.20
N ILE A 783 15.86 0.17 1.01
CA ILE A 783 16.75 -0.90 1.44
C ILE A 783 15.99 -1.90 2.32
N PHE A 784 16.25 -3.19 2.19
CA PHE A 784 15.55 -4.23 2.95
C PHE A 784 16.52 -5.08 3.77
N SER A 785 17.22 -4.42 4.70
CA SER A 785 18.20 -5.07 5.60
C SER A 785 17.54 -5.71 6.81
N ASP A 786 18.13 -6.78 7.34
CA ASP A 786 17.67 -7.45 8.56
C ASP A 786 17.61 -6.46 9.74
N ASP A 787 16.64 -6.61 10.63
CA ASP A 787 16.50 -5.75 11.83
C ASP A 787 17.75 -5.75 12.74
N SER A 788 18.59 -6.79 12.63
CA SER A 788 19.86 -6.90 13.36
C SER A 788 20.98 -6.02 12.76
N SER A 789 20.84 -5.61 11.50
CA SER A 789 21.80 -4.82 10.73
C SER A 789 21.72 -3.34 11.10
N ARG A 790 22.28 -3.00 12.26
CA ARG A 790 22.12 -1.67 12.91
C ARG A 790 23.40 -0.87 13.00
N GLY A 791 24.54 -1.41 12.58
CA GLY A 791 25.83 -0.75 12.73
C GLY A 791 26.06 0.40 11.76
N ILE A 792 26.93 1.32 12.15
CA ILE A 792 27.32 2.50 11.37
C ILE A 792 28.85 2.58 11.37
N GLN A 793 29.47 2.71 10.19
CA GLN A 793 30.91 2.67 10.05
C GLN A 793 31.41 3.71 9.05
N LEU A 794 32.37 4.53 9.46
CA LEU A 794 33.11 5.41 8.56
C LEU A 794 34.26 4.64 7.91
N TYR A 795 34.50 4.81 6.60
CA TYR A 795 35.53 4.08 5.87
C TYR A 795 36.40 4.99 4.98
N SER A 796 37.58 4.49 4.59
CA SER A 796 38.55 5.19 3.75
C SER A 796 39.30 4.23 2.83
N THR A 797 39.22 4.44 1.51
CA THR A 797 39.78 3.55 0.48
C THR A 797 40.84 4.27 -0.36
N GLY A 798 41.96 3.61 -0.64
CA GLY A 798 43.05 4.15 -1.48
C GLY A 798 44.03 5.10 -0.76
N GLY A 799 43.60 5.75 0.32
CA GLY A 799 44.39 6.72 1.11
C GLY A 799 43.68 7.13 2.40
N ASP A 800 44.11 8.23 3.02
CA ASP A 800 43.57 8.75 4.28
C ASP A 800 42.46 9.78 4.03
N THR A 801 41.40 9.74 4.83
CA THR A 801 40.28 10.69 4.76
C THR A 801 40.32 11.72 5.87
N LYS A 802 40.07 12.99 5.52
CA LYS A 802 39.96 14.10 6.46
C LYS A 802 38.49 14.46 6.71
N VAL A 803 38.03 14.09 7.89
CA VAL A 803 36.70 14.44 8.41
C VAL A 803 36.80 15.73 9.20
N LYS A 804 36.21 16.81 8.67
CA LYS A 804 36.15 18.10 9.37
C LYS A 804 35.17 18.03 10.54
N SER A 805 34.00 17.46 10.30
CA SER A 805 32.98 17.20 11.32
C SER A 805 32.09 16.03 10.93
N LEU A 806 31.64 15.25 11.91
CA LEU A 806 30.60 14.23 11.74
C LEU A 806 29.79 14.10 13.03
N VAL A 807 28.48 14.03 12.93
CA VAL A 807 27.56 13.84 14.06
C VAL A 807 26.56 12.75 13.70
N VAL A 808 26.35 11.79 14.61
CA VAL A 808 25.28 10.78 14.51
C VAL A 808 24.22 11.08 15.56
N THR A 809 22.99 11.32 15.10
CA THR A 809 21.85 11.76 15.91
C THR A 809 20.73 10.74 15.78
N PRO A 810 20.37 10.00 16.85
CA PRO A 810 19.23 9.10 16.80
C PRO A 810 17.92 9.86 16.58
N LEU A 811 17.02 9.30 15.79
CA LEU A 811 15.67 9.82 15.58
C LEU A 811 14.66 8.91 16.28
N LYS A 812 13.76 9.47 17.09
CA LYS A 812 12.62 8.72 17.63
C LYS A 812 11.54 8.56 16.55
N SER A 813 10.66 7.58 16.71
CA SER A 813 9.49 7.39 15.86
C SER A 813 8.58 8.63 15.91
N ALA A 814 8.07 9.05 14.75
CA ALA A 814 7.04 10.06 14.64
C ALA A 814 5.70 9.50 15.13
N LYS A 815 4.78 10.39 15.49
CA LYS A 815 3.44 9.98 15.90
C LYS A 815 2.57 9.79 14.65
N PHE A 816 2.21 8.54 14.39
CA PHE A 816 1.17 8.17 13.44
C PHE A 816 -0.09 7.78 14.20
N THR A 817 -1.20 8.43 13.88
CA THR A 817 -2.50 8.11 14.46
C THR A 817 -3.34 7.47 13.36
N PRO A 818 -3.65 6.16 13.46
CA PRO A 818 -4.50 5.52 12.46
C PRO A 818 -5.89 6.14 12.51
N TYR A 819 -6.62 6.03 11.41
CA TYR A 819 -8.03 6.40 11.45
C TYR A 819 -8.78 5.43 12.36
N VAL A 820 -9.33 5.95 13.46
CA VAL A 820 -10.22 5.18 14.34
C VAL A 820 -11.54 5.93 14.36
N ASN A 821 -12.58 5.33 13.78
CA ASN A 821 -13.91 5.91 13.83
C ASN A 821 -14.41 5.92 15.30
N THR A 822 -14.28 7.06 15.96
CA THR A 822 -14.65 7.24 17.38
C THR A 822 -16.16 7.39 17.57
N THR A 823 -16.90 7.61 16.48
CA THR A 823 -18.36 7.67 16.46
C THR A 823 -18.85 6.55 15.55
N LEU A 824 -18.78 5.32 16.06
CA LEU A 824 -19.24 4.16 15.32
C LEU A 824 -20.73 4.34 14.97
N PRO A 825 -21.14 4.06 13.72
CA PRO A 825 -22.55 4.15 13.30
C PRO A 825 -23.45 3.11 13.99
N TYR A 826 -22.86 2.26 14.83
CA TYR A 826 -23.52 1.23 15.63
C TYR A 826 -23.03 1.29 17.09
N ASN A 827 -23.82 0.74 18.00
CA ASN A 827 -23.39 0.51 19.38
C ASN A 827 -22.71 -0.87 19.48
N PRO A 828 -21.40 -0.97 19.76
CA PRO A 828 -20.67 -2.23 19.78
C PRO A 828 -21.21 -3.27 20.77
N LYS A 829 -21.94 -2.82 21.79
CA LYS A 829 -22.52 -3.70 22.82
C LYS A 829 -23.82 -4.37 22.38
N THR A 830 -24.45 -3.89 21.32
CA THR A 830 -25.75 -4.38 20.85
C THR A 830 -25.71 -4.95 19.44
N VAL A 831 -24.53 -4.99 18.80
CA VAL A 831 -24.37 -5.64 17.50
C VAL A 831 -24.63 -7.14 17.67
N PRO A 832 -25.57 -7.73 16.91
CA PRO A 832 -25.83 -9.17 16.96
C PRO A 832 -24.59 -9.97 16.52
N ALA A 833 -24.44 -11.16 17.10
CA ALA A 833 -23.33 -12.06 16.80
C ALA A 833 -23.40 -12.66 15.38
N SER A 834 -24.52 -12.44 14.67
CA SER A 834 -24.73 -12.85 13.29
C SER A 834 -25.82 -12.00 12.62
N LEU A 835 -25.75 -11.88 11.29
CA LEU A 835 -26.90 -11.53 10.46
C LEU A 835 -27.67 -12.82 10.18
N PRO A 836 -29.00 -12.89 10.33
CA PRO A 836 -29.73 -14.06 9.84
C PRO A 836 -29.41 -14.29 8.36
N THR A 837 -29.11 -15.52 7.96
CA THR A 837 -29.01 -15.90 6.55
C THR A 837 -30.23 -15.37 5.79
N SER A 838 -30.03 -14.88 4.58
CA SER A 838 -31.06 -14.22 3.78
C SER A 838 -31.26 -14.97 2.48
N ASP A 839 -32.14 -15.97 2.55
CA ASP A 839 -32.61 -16.78 1.41
C ASP A 839 -33.86 -16.19 0.75
N PHE A 840 -34.38 -15.06 1.26
CA PHE A 840 -35.57 -14.36 0.76
C PHE A 840 -36.87 -15.19 0.65
N GLU A 841 -36.90 -16.42 1.21
CA GLU A 841 -38.01 -17.38 1.05
C GLU A 841 -39.30 -16.97 1.76
N SER A 842 -39.24 -15.94 2.61
CA SER A 842 -40.45 -15.31 3.17
C SER A 842 -41.31 -14.59 2.14
N GLY A 843 -40.81 -14.39 0.91
CA GLY A 843 -41.44 -13.60 -0.14
C GLY A 843 -41.39 -12.08 0.12
N THR A 844 -40.63 -11.65 1.11
CA THR A 844 -40.45 -10.24 1.49
C THR A 844 -39.00 -9.95 1.86
N ILE A 845 -38.56 -8.69 1.70
CA ILE A 845 -37.23 -8.26 2.13
C ILE A 845 -37.17 -8.35 3.67
N PRO A 846 -36.23 -9.13 4.25
CA PRO A 846 -36.14 -9.28 5.70
C PRO A 846 -35.90 -7.94 6.40
N SER A 847 -36.41 -7.78 7.63
CA SER A 847 -36.34 -6.51 8.37
C SER A 847 -34.93 -6.06 8.74
N CYS A 848 -33.94 -6.96 8.64
CA CYS A 848 -32.53 -6.63 8.82
C CYS A 848 -31.92 -5.88 7.61
N TRP A 849 -32.64 -5.75 6.49
CA TRP A 849 -32.20 -4.97 5.34
C TRP A 849 -32.94 -3.63 5.26
N LYS A 850 -32.20 -2.55 4.96
CA LYS A 850 -32.70 -1.18 4.88
C LYS A 850 -32.18 -0.51 3.63
N GLN A 851 -33.06 0.09 2.86
CA GLN A 851 -32.65 0.90 1.73
C GLN A 851 -32.11 2.23 2.24
N THR A 852 -30.84 2.51 1.98
CA THR A 852 -30.12 3.69 2.48
C THR A 852 -30.07 4.80 1.42
N GLU A 853 -30.04 4.44 0.14
CA GLU A 853 -29.95 5.38 -0.98
C GLU A 853 -30.87 5.00 -2.17
N GLY A 854 -31.07 5.96 -3.07
CA GLY A 854 -31.79 5.78 -4.34
C GLY A 854 -33.31 5.89 -4.27
N TYR A 855 -33.96 5.35 -5.30
CA TYR A 855 -35.41 5.46 -5.48
C TYR A 855 -36.18 4.51 -4.56
N ALA A 856 -37.27 4.96 -3.97
CA ALA A 856 -38.08 4.09 -3.14
C ALA A 856 -38.61 2.89 -3.95
N ASN A 857 -38.47 1.68 -3.40
CA ASN A 857 -38.87 0.40 -4.00
C ASN A 857 -37.96 -0.18 -5.09
N THR A 858 -36.71 0.29 -5.23
CA THR A 858 -35.72 -0.30 -6.17
C THR A 858 -35.62 -1.82 -6.01
N PHE A 859 -35.53 -2.30 -4.76
CA PHE A 859 -35.38 -3.72 -4.44
C PHE A 859 -36.72 -4.43 -4.25
N LYS A 860 -36.88 -5.63 -4.85
CA LYS A 860 -38.05 -6.49 -4.74
C LYS A 860 -37.66 -7.96 -4.54
N VAL A 861 -38.57 -8.74 -3.96
CA VAL A 861 -38.48 -10.20 -3.96
C VAL A 861 -39.38 -10.73 -5.09
N SER A 862 -38.82 -11.54 -5.96
CA SER A 862 -39.50 -12.19 -7.08
C SER A 862 -39.58 -13.69 -6.83
N ASN A 863 -40.59 -14.34 -7.40
CA ASN A 863 -40.72 -15.80 -7.44
C ASN A 863 -40.77 -16.33 -8.89
N ASP A 864 -40.31 -15.52 -9.84
CA ASP A 864 -40.21 -15.93 -11.24
C ASP A 864 -39.18 -17.05 -11.39
N THR A 865 -39.53 -18.11 -12.10
CA THR A 865 -38.65 -19.26 -12.31
C THR A 865 -37.91 -19.21 -13.64
N THR A 866 -38.36 -18.35 -14.56
CA THR A 866 -37.85 -18.26 -15.94
C THR A 866 -37.82 -16.83 -16.46
N TRP A 867 -36.85 -16.54 -17.31
CA TRP A 867 -36.74 -15.34 -18.13
C TRP A 867 -36.66 -15.74 -19.61
N TRP A 868 -36.63 -14.77 -20.53
CA TRP A 868 -36.69 -15.05 -21.97
C TRP A 868 -35.52 -15.89 -22.51
N GLY A 869 -34.40 -15.96 -21.77
CA GLY A 869 -33.20 -16.73 -22.11
C GLY A 869 -32.93 -17.96 -21.25
N GLY A 870 -33.76 -18.31 -20.26
CA GLY A 870 -33.52 -19.49 -19.41
C GLY A 870 -34.23 -19.49 -18.05
N THR A 871 -33.63 -20.19 -17.08
CA THR A 871 -34.06 -20.23 -15.67
C THR A 871 -33.19 -19.34 -14.80
N TYR A 872 -33.73 -18.83 -13.70
CA TYR A 872 -32.95 -18.02 -12.74
C TYR A 872 -32.00 -18.86 -11.89
N ASN A 873 -32.28 -20.15 -11.67
CA ASN A 873 -31.49 -21.05 -10.81
C ASN A 873 -31.39 -20.56 -9.35
N GLN A 874 -32.48 -19.96 -8.84
CA GLN A 874 -32.64 -19.63 -7.43
C GLN A 874 -32.61 -20.90 -6.55
N ASP A 875 -32.22 -20.75 -5.29
CA ASP A 875 -32.48 -21.75 -4.27
C ASP A 875 -33.87 -21.51 -3.66
N GLY A 876 -34.68 -22.56 -3.51
CA GLY A 876 -36.08 -22.37 -3.11
C GLY A 876 -36.95 -21.72 -4.20
N ASN A 877 -37.88 -20.84 -3.81
CA ASN A 877 -38.89 -20.27 -4.69
C ASN A 877 -38.73 -18.78 -4.98
N ASN A 878 -37.99 -18.04 -4.16
CA ASN A 878 -37.92 -16.59 -4.17
C ASN A 878 -36.47 -16.11 -4.20
N PHE A 879 -36.26 -14.93 -4.77
CA PHE A 879 -34.94 -14.27 -4.79
C PHE A 879 -35.12 -12.76 -4.80
N LEU A 880 -34.09 -12.02 -4.42
CA LEU A 880 -34.06 -10.56 -4.53
C LEU A 880 -33.71 -10.14 -5.97
N THR A 881 -34.40 -9.14 -6.49
CA THR A 881 -34.13 -8.54 -7.80
C THR A 881 -34.44 -7.05 -7.81
N THR A 882 -33.73 -6.30 -8.65
CA THR A 882 -34.05 -4.90 -8.98
C THR A 882 -34.67 -4.74 -10.38
N GLU A 883 -34.64 -5.79 -11.22
CA GLU A 883 -35.15 -5.81 -12.61
C GLU A 883 -36.63 -5.42 -12.72
N LYS A 884 -37.45 -5.71 -11.70
CA LYS A 884 -38.91 -5.54 -11.76
C LYS A 884 -39.39 -4.10 -11.93
N ASN A 885 -38.54 -3.11 -11.65
CA ASN A 885 -38.86 -1.71 -11.92
C ASN A 885 -38.19 -1.20 -13.22
N GLY A 886 -37.39 -2.03 -13.88
CA GLY A 886 -36.54 -1.70 -15.02
C GLY A 886 -35.24 -1.01 -14.60
N ASP A 887 -34.25 -1.01 -15.49
CA ASP A 887 -32.89 -0.50 -15.24
C ASP A 887 -32.82 1.03 -15.01
N ALA A 888 -33.94 1.74 -14.93
CA ALA A 888 -33.95 3.19 -14.66
C ALA A 888 -33.80 3.51 -13.16
N TYR A 889 -34.01 2.54 -12.28
CA TYR A 889 -34.06 2.74 -10.83
C TYR A 889 -32.77 2.27 -10.17
N SER A 890 -32.07 3.21 -9.53
CA SER A 890 -30.90 2.92 -8.70
C SER A 890 -31.19 2.98 -7.20
N GLY A 891 -30.36 2.33 -6.39
CA GLY A 891 -30.33 2.44 -4.94
C GLY A 891 -29.35 1.50 -4.25
N ILE A 892 -29.23 1.66 -2.93
CA ILE A 892 -28.39 0.83 -2.07
C ILE A 892 -29.25 0.21 -0.96
N LEU A 893 -29.15 -1.10 -0.79
CA LEU A 893 -29.76 -1.88 0.28
C LEU A 893 -28.68 -2.37 1.25
N GLN A 894 -28.75 -1.93 2.49
CA GLN A 894 -27.77 -2.25 3.52
C GLN A 894 -28.35 -3.21 4.56
N SER A 895 -27.60 -4.23 4.96
CA SER A 895 -27.95 -5.04 6.12
C SER A 895 -27.71 -4.29 7.43
N ASP A 896 -28.30 -4.79 8.52
CA ASP A 896 -27.89 -4.44 9.87
C ASP A 896 -26.42 -4.86 10.09
N TYR A 897 -25.75 -4.16 10.99
CA TYR A 897 -24.40 -4.53 11.42
C TYR A 897 -24.43 -5.86 12.16
N PHE A 898 -23.44 -6.70 11.94
CA PHE A 898 -23.24 -7.97 12.64
C PHE A 898 -21.76 -8.24 12.88
N LYS A 899 -21.46 -9.11 13.84
CA LYS A 899 -20.09 -9.59 14.05
C LYS A 899 -19.83 -10.80 13.15
N LEU A 900 -18.78 -10.77 12.33
CA LEU A 900 -18.43 -11.94 11.50
C LEU A 900 -17.97 -13.10 12.41
N SER A 901 -18.47 -14.30 12.16
CA SER A 901 -18.24 -15.49 12.99
C SER A 901 -17.96 -16.74 12.14
N GLY A 902 -17.92 -17.93 12.75
CA GLY A 902 -17.71 -19.19 12.05
C GLY A 902 -16.31 -19.35 11.48
N ASP A 903 -16.21 -20.00 10.33
CA ASP A 903 -14.98 -20.06 9.54
C ASP A 903 -14.77 -18.83 8.64
N GLY A 904 -15.71 -17.88 8.68
CA GLY A 904 -15.69 -16.66 7.88
C GLY A 904 -16.02 -16.86 6.40
N LYS A 905 -16.44 -18.06 5.97
CA LYS A 905 -16.80 -18.30 4.57
C LYS A 905 -18.25 -17.91 4.31
N ILE A 906 -18.46 -16.87 3.52
CA ILE A 906 -19.79 -16.37 3.15
C ILE A 906 -20.10 -16.90 1.76
N SER A 907 -21.29 -17.48 1.54
CA SER A 907 -21.75 -17.88 0.21
C SER A 907 -23.07 -17.23 -0.16
N PHE A 908 -23.30 -17.05 -1.46
CA PHE A 908 -24.54 -16.50 -1.99
C PHE A 908 -24.68 -16.83 -3.47
N LEU A 909 -25.89 -16.72 -3.98
CA LEU A 909 -26.24 -16.79 -5.38
C LEU A 909 -26.38 -15.37 -5.93
N ILE A 910 -25.77 -15.07 -7.08
CA ILE A 910 -25.77 -13.72 -7.69
C ILE A 910 -25.89 -13.77 -9.23
N GLY A 911 -26.67 -12.85 -9.79
CA GLY A 911 -26.91 -12.62 -11.21
C GLY A 911 -27.13 -11.12 -11.49
N GLY A 912 -27.56 -10.76 -12.69
CA GLY A 912 -27.66 -9.37 -13.15
C GLY A 912 -26.39 -8.89 -13.87
N GLY A 913 -26.18 -7.58 -13.92
CA GLY A 913 -25.08 -6.97 -14.67
C GLY A 913 -23.70 -7.11 -14.01
N ASN A 914 -22.67 -6.85 -14.82
CA ASN A 914 -21.25 -6.97 -14.47
C ASN A 914 -20.57 -5.60 -14.34
N TYR A 915 -21.00 -4.80 -13.38
CA TYR A 915 -20.46 -3.46 -13.14
C TYR A 915 -19.91 -3.35 -11.71
N PRO A 916 -18.67 -3.82 -11.45
CA PRO A 916 -18.12 -3.97 -10.09
C PRO A 916 -18.14 -2.71 -9.20
N THR A 917 -18.24 -1.52 -9.78
CA THR A 917 -18.28 -0.24 -9.06
C THR A 917 -19.70 0.29 -8.82
N SER A 918 -20.73 -0.27 -9.45
CA SER A 918 -22.11 0.23 -9.39
C SER A 918 -23.18 -0.85 -9.20
N GLU A 919 -22.87 -2.11 -9.46
CA GLU A 919 -23.76 -3.25 -9.26
C GLU A 919 -23.00 -4.32 -8.49
N TYR A 920 -23.31 -4.52 -7.21
CA TYR A 920 -22.58 -5.48 -6.40
C TYR A 920 -23.32 -5.89 -5.12
N LEU A 921 -22.97 -7.06 -4.60
CA LEU A 921 -23.02 -7.37 -3.17
C LEU A 921 -21.61 -7.16 -2.60
N ALA A 922 -21.50 -6.45 -1.48
CA ALA A 922 -20.23 -6.23 -0.77
C ALA A 922 -20.32 -6.59 0.72
N LEU A 923 -19.24 -7.13 1.28
CA LEU A 923 -19.00 -7.18 2.73
C LEU A 923 -18.26 -5.92 3.13
N VAL A 924 -18.74 -5.17 4.12
CA VAL A 924 -18.20 -3.86 4.48
C VAL A 924 -17.78 -3.83 5.94
N ASP A 925 -16.60 -3.27 6.24
CA ASP A 925 -16.13 -3.02 7.61
C ASP A 925 -17.03 -1.96 8.26
N GLY A 926 -17.70 -2.34 9.35
CA GLY A 926 -18.69 -1.46 9.97
C GLY A 926 -18.08 -0.21 10.58
N ALA A 927 -16.80 -0.22 10.97
CA ALA A 927 -16.15 0.92 11.59
C ALA A 927 -15.67 1.94 10.54
N THR A 928 -15.10 1.48 9.44
CA THR A 928 -14.47 2.36 8.45
C THR A 928 -15.34 2.62 7.22
N GLY A 929 -16.39 1.81 6.99
CA GLY A 929 -17.16 1.83 5.74
C GLY A 929 -16.39 1.25 4.54
N THR A 930 -15.26 0.58 4.78
CA THR A 930 -14.41 0.02 3.72
C THR A 930 -14.97 -1.32 3.25
N LYS A 931 -15.18 -1.49 1.94
CA LYS A 931 -15.55 -2.79 1.35
C LYS A 931 -14.40 -3.78 1.54
N LEU A 932 -14.67 -4.90 2.21
CA LEU A 932 -13.74 -6.00 2.45
C LEU A 932 -13.79 -7.05 1.34
N PHE A 933 -14.97 -7.27 0.77
CA PHE A 933 -15.23 -8.11 -0.41
C PHE A 933 -16.32 -7.46 -1.26
N SER A 934 -16.34 -7.79 -2.55
CA SER A 934 -17.40 -7.40 -3.48
C SER A 934 -17.56 -8.46 -4.57
N ALA A 935 -18.78 -8.62 -5.10
CA ALA A 935 -19.10 -9.48 -6.23
C ALA A 935 -20.27 -8.88 -7.01
N THR A 936 -20.25 -9.04 -8.34
CA THR A 936 -21.28 -8.56 -9.26
C THR A 936 -21.92 -9.74 -10.01
N GLY A 937 -22.97 -9.50 -10.78
CA GLY A 937 -23.48 -10.43 -11.80
C GLY A 937 -22.48 -10.66 -12.94
N THR A 938 -22.93 -11.29 -14.04
CA THR A 938 -22.09 -11.57 -15.23
C THR A 938 -22.84 -11.23 -16.51
N ASP A 939 -23.62 -10.13 -16.49
CA ASP A 939 -24.58 -9.77 -17.54
C ASP A 939 -25.51 -10.94 -17.86
N SER A 940 -26.05 -11.54 -16.80
CA SER A 940 -26.87 -12.76 -16.87
C SER A 940 -27.87 -12.80 -15.73
N GLU A 941 -29.14 -13.02 -16.07
CA GLU A 941 -30.22 -13.24 -15.11
C GLU A 941 -30.01 -14.51 -14.27
N THR A 942 -29.33 -15.52 -14.82
CA THR A 942 -29.03 -16.78 -14.14
C THR A 942 -28.12 -16.54 -12.94
N LEU A 943 -28.62 -16.89 -11.75
CA LEU A 943 -27.89 -16.85 -10.50
C LEU A 943 -26.78 -17.90 -10.47
N ARG A 944 -25.60 -17.50 -10.01
CA ARG A 944 -24.44 -18.38 -9.81
C ARG A 944 -23.94 -18.30 -8.38
N GLN A 945 -23.35 -19.38 -7.89
CA GLN A 945 -22.77 -19.41 -6.55
C GLN A 945 -21.44 -18.65 -6.50
N VAL A 946 -21.30 -17.81 -5.47
CA VAL A 946 -20.06 -17.14 -5.08
C VAL A 946 -19.76 -17.48 -3.64
N ILE A 947 -18.47 -17.67 -3.33
CA ILE A 947 -17.99 -17.94 -1.97
C ILE A 947 -16.85 -16.98 -1.66
N TRP A 948 -16.97 -16.21 -0.59
CA TRP A 948 -15.90 -15.37 -0.04
C TRP A 948 -15.25 -16.05 1.16
N ASP A 949 -13.92 -16.05 1.22
CA ASP A 949 -13.17 -16.46 2.42
C ASP A 949 -12.79 -15.22 3.25
N ALA A 950 -13.70 -14.82 4.14
CA ALA A 950 -13.50 -13.69 5.06
C ALA A 950 -12.90 -14.12 6.41
N SER A 951 -12.24 -15.29 6.49
CA SER A 951 -11.70 -15.85 7.74
C SER A 951 -10.77 -14.89 8.50
N LYS A 952 -9.97 -14.07 7.80
CA LYS A 952 -9.10 -13.04 8.40
C LYS A 952 -9.85 -11.94 9.17
N TYR A 953 -11.15 -11.78 8.91
CA TYR A 953 -11.99 -10.76 9.51
C TYR A 953 -12.94 -11.32 10.57
N VAL A 954 -12.88 -12.62 10.88
CA VAL A 954 -13.69 -13.23 11.95
C VAL A 954 -13.48 -12.46 13.24
N GLY A 955 -14.59 -12.03 13.84
CA GLY A 955 -14.64 -11.19 15.03
C GLY A 955 -14.78 -9.69 14.77
N LYS A 956 -14.63 -9.21 13.53
CA LYS A 956 -14.92 -7.82 13.15
C LYS A 956 -16.42 -7.55 13.09
N VAL A 957 -16.82 -6.30 13.34
CA VAL A 957 -18.17 -5.82 13.04
C VAL A 957 -18.22 -5.39 11.59
N VAL A 958 -19.15 -5.96 10.84
CA VAL A 958 -19.33 -5.79 9.40
C VAL A 958 -20.81 -5.59 9.06
N TYR A 959 -21.11 -5.21 7.83
CA TYR A 959 -22.45 -5.27 7.24
C TYR A 959 -22.36 -5.70 5.78
N LEU A 960 -23.47 -6.16 5.20
CA LEU A 960 -23.58 -6.42 3.76
C LEU A 960 -24.25 -5.24 3.06
N GLU A 961 -23.80 -4.92 1.87
CA GLU A 961 -24.30 -3.82 1.04
C GLU A 961 -24.62 -4.35 -0.35
N ILE A 962 -25.83 -4.12 -0.83
CA ILE A 962 -26.26 -4.43 -2.18
C ILE A 962 -26.45 -3.11 -2.90
N ALA A 963 -25.70 -2.89 -3.97
CA ALA A 963 -25.79 -1.71 -4.80
C ALA A 963 -26.34 -2.07 -6.18
N ASP A 964 -27.23 -1.21 -6.66
CA ASP A 964 -27.65 -1.12 -8.04
C ASP A 964 -27.67 0.37 -8.40
N GLU A 965 -26.62 0.87 -9.02
CA GLU A 965 -26.42 2.29 -9.30
C GLU A 965 -26.34 2.61 -10.79
N SER A 966 -26.37 1.57 -11.62
CA SER A 966 -26.27 1.66 -13.07
C SER A 966 -27.62 1.92 -13.70
N GLN A 967 -27.62 2.61 -14.84
CA GLN A 967 -28.81 2.79 -15.67
C GLN A 967 -28.63 2.18 -17.07
N SER A 968 -27.68 1.25 -17.19
CA SER A 968 -27.39 0.53 -18.43
C SER A 968 -28.46 -0.52 -18.72
N SER A 969 -28.41 -1.18 -19.88
CA SER A 969 -29.34 -2.27 -20.23
C SER A 969 -29.17 -3.54 -19.37
N TRP A 970 -28.13 -3.59 -18.54
CA TRP A 970 -27.89 -4.61 -17.52
C TRP A 970 -27.86 -3.97 -16.12
N GLY A 971 -28.42 -2.77 -15.96
CA GLY A 971 -28.49 -1.99 -14.73
C GLY A 971 -29.41 -2.57 -13.67
N HIS A 972 -29.18 -3.81 -13.27
CA HIS A 972 -29.91 -4.51 -12.22
C HIS A 972 -29.09 -5.66 -11.63
N ILE A 973 -29.45 -6.09 -10.42
CA ILE A 973 -28.81 -7.20 -9.70
C ILE A 973 -29.85 -8.20 -9.18
N ASN A 974 -29.51 -9.49 -9.26
CA ASN A 974 -30.29 -10.59 -8.68
C ASN A 974 -29.46 -11.26 -7.58
N LEU A 975 -30.07 -11.54 -6.42
CA LEU A 975 -29.40 -12.15 -5.27
C LEU A 975 -30.27 -13.16 -4.55
N ASP A 976 -29.65 -14.24 -4.10
CA ASP A 976 -30.33 -15.30 -3.37
C ASP A 976 -29.37 -16.07 -2.44
N ASP A 977 -29.91 -16.89 -1.53
CA ASP A 977 -29.18 -17.82 -0.65
C ASP A 977 -27.96 -17.21 0.05
N ILE A 978 -28.10 -16.02 0.64
CA ILE A 978 -26.98 -15.37 1.35
C ILE A 978 -26.75 -16.10 2.68
N ASP A 979 -25.75 -16.96 2.70
CA ASP A 979 -25.30 -17.74 3.84
C ASP A 979 -24.06 -17.11 4.50
N VAL A 980 -24.19 -16.80 5.79
CA VAL A 980 -23.13 -16.23 6.63
C VAL A 980 -22.94 -17.20 7.80
N PRO A 981 -21.72 -17.66 8.12
CA PRO A 981 -21.55 -18.72 9.11
C PRO A 981 -21.71 -18.18 10.55
N HIS A 982 -22.39 -18.94 11.41
CA HIS A 982 -22.86 -18.47 12.73
C HIS A 982 -22.29 -19.25 13.91
N PHE A 983 -21.74 -20.45 13.69
CA PHE A 983 -21.16 -21.27 14.76
C PHE A 983 -19.76 -20.79 15.17
N ASN A 984 -19.66 -19.99 16.24
CA ASN A 984 -18.40 -19.56 16.81
C ASN A 984 -17.69 -20.72 17.51
N SER A 985 -16.76 -21.34 16.80
CA SER A 985 -16.03 -22.52 17.26
C SER A 985 -14.63 -22.54 16.67
N ASN A 986 -13.63 -22.94 17.45
CA ASN A 986 -12.28 -23.23 16.93
C ASN A 986 -12.02 -24.75 16.80
N ILE A 987 -13.02 -25.59 17.09
CA ILE A 987 -12.96 -27.03 16.83
C ILE A 987 -13.37 -27.34 15.38
N LYS A 988 -12.63 -28.24 14.73
CA LYS A 988 -12.86 -28.62 13.33
C LYS A 988 -13.68 -29.91 13.29
N LYS A 989 -14.81 -29.88 12.58
CA LYS A 989 -15.66 -31.07 12.35
C LYS A 989 -14.83 -32.18 11.72
N TYR A 990 -14.77 -33.34 12.38
CA TYR A 990 -14.13 -34.53 11.82
C TYR A 990 -15.19 -35.54 11.36
N ARG A 991 -16.12 -35.92 12.25
CA ARG A 991 -17.23 -36.84 11.98
C ARG A 991 -18.39 -36.58 12.95
N THR A 992 -19.62 -36.90 12.55
CA THR A 992 -20.79 -36.82 13.42
C THR A 992 -21.58 -38.13 13.48
N THR A 993 -22.32 -38.34 14.55
CA THR A 993 -23.49 -39.25 14.62
C THR A 993 -24.72 -38.43 15.01
N GLY A 994 -25.93 -38.91 14.69
CA GLY A 994 -27.15 -38.10 14.84
C GLY A 994 -27.22 -36.94 13.83
N THR A 995 -28.16 -36.01 14.02
CA THR A 995 -28.34 -34.85 13.15
C THR A 995 -27.66 -33.64 13.75
N TRP A 996 -26.90 -32.90 12.92
CA TRP A 996 -26.20 -31.68 13.30
C TRP A 996 -26.39 -30.61 12.23
N GLY A 997 -26.78 -29.40 12.61
CA GLY A 997 -26.94 -28.26 11.69
C GLY A 997 -26.85 -26.92 12.41
N GLU A 998 -26.44 -25.86 11.69
CA GLU A 998 -26.44 -24.51 12.24
C GLU A 998 -27.86 -23.95 12.33
N ILE A 999 -28.14 -23.18 13.38
CA ILE A 999 -29.48 -22.64 13.68
C ILE A 999 -29.39 -21.16 14.06
N GLY A 1000 -29.24 -20.31 13.04
CA GLY A 1000 -29.22 -18.85 13.21
C GLY A 1000 -28.26 -18.39 14.32
N PRO A 1001 -28.65 -17.47 15.22
CA PRO A 1001 -27.74 -16.93 16.25
C PRO A 1001 -27.35 -17.92 17.35
N TYR A 1002 -27.97 -19.11 17.40
CA TYR A 1002 -27.81 -20.08 18.48
C TYR A 1002 -26.65 -21.06 18.25
N GLY A 1003 -25.99 -21.00 17.10
CA GLY A 1003 -24.82 -21.82 16.77
C GLY A 1003 -25.20 -23.18 16.19
N MET A 1004 -24.58 -24.25 16.68
CA MET A 1004 -24.72 -25.61 16.15
C MET A 1004 -25.69 -26.43 17.00
N GLN A 1005 -26.80 -26.90 16.44
CA GLN A 1005 -27.72 -27.81 17.12
C GLN A 1005 -27.39 -29.27 16.85
N GLY A 1006 -27.24 -30.07 17.90
CA GLY A 1006 -27.22 -31.52 17.83
C GLY A 1006 -28.60 -32.08 18.20
N SER A 1007 -29.07 -33.09 17.49
CA SER A 1007 -30.31 -33.80 17.85
C SER A 1007 -30.21 -35.32 17.70
N SER A 1008 -30.73 -36.02 18.70
CA SER A 1008 -30.92 -37.46 18.73
C SER A 1008 -32.37 -37.81 19.13
N THR A 1009 -32.87 -38.93 18.64
CA THR A 1009 -34.18 -39.50 19.02
C THR A 1009 -33.97 -40.84 19.71
N ALA A 1010 -34.95 -41.33 20.46
CA ALA A 1010 -34.86 -42.62 21.17
C ALA A 1010 -34.53 -43.84 20.28
N THR A 1011 -34.63 -43.71 18.95
CA THR A 1011 -34.31 -44.75 17.95
C THR A 1011 -32.93 -44.60 17.30
N VAL A 1012 -32.26 -43.45 17.43
CA VAL A 1012 -30.89 -43.22 16.94
C VAL A 1012 -29.94 -43.14 18.13
N SER A 1013 -28.75 -43.74 17.99
CA SER A 1013 -27.66 -43.57 18.96
C SER A 1013 -27.34 -42.09 19.18
N ASN A 1014 -26.78 -41.74 20.34
CA ASN A 1014 -26.30 -40.40 20.73
C ASN A 1014 -25.83 -39.53 19.54
N ALA A 1015 -26.21 -38.26 19.54
CA ALA A 1015 -25.70 -37.31 18.57
C ALA A 1015 -24.32 -36.82 19.05
N LEU A 1016 -23.25 -37.35 18.45
CA LEU A 1016 -21.88 -37.01 18.80
C LEU A 1016 -21.27 -36.11 17.73
N TYR A 1017 -20.74 -34.95 18.12
CA TYR A 1017 -19.93 -34.09 17.26
C TYR A 1017 -18.45 -34.33 17.54
N LYS A 1018 -17.76 -35.05 16.66
CA LYS A 1018 -16.34 -35.39 16.86
C LYS A 1018 -15.46 -34.31 16.26
N ALA A 1019 -14.56 -33.74 17.07
CA ALA A 1019 -13.54 -32.80 16.63
C ALA A 1019 -12.23 -33.50 16.23
N ALA A 1020 -11.47 -32.90 15.31
CA ALA A 1020 -10.13 -33.36 14.94
C ALA A 1020 -9.10 -33.12 16.06
N GLN A 1021 -9.36 -32.14 16.92
CA GLN A 1021 -8.51 -31.70 18.02
C GLN A 1021 -8.39 -32.77 19.11
N ASN A 1022 -7.16 -32.94 19.62
CA ASN A 1022 -6.84 -33.77 20.77
C ASN A 1022 -5.72 -33.12 21.59
N ALA A 1023 -5.75 -33.34 22.90
CA ALA A 1023 -4.70 -32.93 23.83
C ALA A 1023 -4.78 -33.74 25.12
N LYS A 1024 -3.68 -33.76 25.88
CA LYS A 1024 -3.67 -34.28 27.25
C LYS A 1024 -3.97 -33.21 28.28
N ASN A 1025 -3.39 -32.02 28.10
CA ASN A 1025 -3.67 -30.85 28.91
C ASN A 1025 -4.46 -29.88 28.04
N LEU A 1026 -5.65 -29.50 28.48
CA LEU A 1026 -6.55 -28.68 27.67
C LEU A 1026 -7.43 -27.75 28.51
N ILE A 1027 -7.93 -26.71 27.86
CA ILE A 1027 -9.17 -26.04 28.23
C ILE A 1027 -10.17 -26.33 27.11
N TYR A 1028 -11.35 -26.83 27.45
CA TYR A 1028 -12.42 -27.05 26.50
C TYR A 1028 -13.73 -26.54 27.06
N GLU A 1029 -14.37 -25.63 26.35
CA GLU A 1029 -15.57 -24.92 26.81
C GLU A 1029 -16.60 -24.74 25.69
N ALA A 1030 -17.87 -24.63 26.09
CA ALA A 1030 -18.99 -24.32 25.22
C ALA A 1030 -20.13 -23.68 26.01
N LYS A 1031 -20.88 -22.79 25.36
CA LYS A 1031 -22.23 -22.45 25.79
C LYS A 1031 -23.21 -23.46 25.24
N VAL A 1032 -24.09 -23.94 26.11
CA VAL A 1032 -25.15 -24.91 25.79
C VAL A 1032 -26.50 -24.29 26.12
N SER A 1033 -27.46 -24.35 25.20
CA SER A 1033 -28.80 -23.76 25.37
C SER A 1033 -29.89 -24.56 24.68
N ASN A 1034 -31.15 -24.20 24.94
CA ASN A 1034 -32.35 -24.84 24.37
C ASN A 1034 -32.33 -26.37 24.46
N ILE A 1035 -31.97 -26.89 25.63
CA ILE A 1035 -31.90 -28.32 25.87
C ILE A 1035 -33.34 -28.85 25.93
N ALA A 1036 -33.79 -29.49 24.85
CA ALA A 1036 -35.17 -29.89 24.66
C ALA A 1036 -35.30 -31.41 24.47
N SER A 1037 -36.44 -31.94 24.89
CA SER A 1037 -36.73 -33.36 24.73
C SER A 1037 -37.43 -33.67 23.41
N THR A 1038 -37.11 -34.83 22.83
CA THR A 1038 -37.93 -35.46 21.76
C THR A 1038 -38.95 -36.48 22.32
N SER A 1039 -39.00 -36.69 23.65
CA SER A 1039 -39.84 -37.65 24.36
C SER A 1039 -40.70 -37.01 25.46
N LYS A 1040 -41.89 -37.56 25.73
CA LYS A 1040 -42.75 -37.11 26.84
C LYS A 1040 -42.32 -37.60 28.23
N THR A 1041 -41.28 -38.43 28.33
CA THR A 1041 -40.92 -39.16 29.56
C THR A 1041 -39.46 -39.02 30.02
N LYS A 1042 -38.63 -38.23 29.31
CA LYS A 1042 -37.23 -37.89 29.66
C LYS A 1042 -36.92 -36.50 29.09
N ASP A 1043 -36.04 -35.71 29.70
CA ASP A 1043 -35.49 -34.52 29.02
C ASP A 1043 -34.21 -34.85 28.25
N GLY A 1044 -33.85 -34.00 27.29
CA GLY A 1044 -32.57 -34.11 26.59
C GLY A 1044 -31.39 -33.80 27.52
N GLU A 1045 -30.26 -34.45 27.30
CA GLU A 1045 -28.99 -34.19 28.00
C GLU A 1045 -27.96 -33.67 26.99
N ALA A 1046 -27.03 -32.83 27.44
CA ALA A 1046 -25.97 -32.29 26.59
C ALA A 1046 -24.64 -32.22 27.35
N GLY A 1047 -23.51 -32.32 26.65
CA GLY A 1047 -22.23 -32.32 27.35
C GLY A 1047 -20.99 -32.16 26.48
N LEU A 1048 -19.88 -31.84 27.16
CA LEU A 1048 -18.53 -31.81 26.59
C LEU A 1048 -17.88 -33.19 26.77
N VAL A 1049 -17.42 -33.78 25.67
CA VAL A 1049 -16.75 -35.08 25.64
C VAL A 1049 -15.25 -34.89 25.45
N PHE A 1050 -14.42 -35.59 26.22
CA PHE A 1050 -12.97 -35.46 26.17
C PHE A 1050 -12.22 -36.73 26.63
N GLY A 1051 -10.98 -36.94 26.17
CA GLY A 1051 -10.04 -37.88 26.79
C GLY A 1051 -9.99 -39.32 26.25
N THR A 1052 -10.17 -39.53 24.94
CA THR A 1052 -10.00 -40.84 24.26
C THR A 1052 -9.40 -40.68 22.87
N SER A 1053 -8.60 -41.64 22.38
CA SER A 1053 -7.80 -41.47 21.15
C SER A 1053 -8.57 -41.65 19.83
N LYS A 1054 -9.73 -42.32 19.83
CA LYS A 1054 -10.51 -42.62 18.60
C LYS A 1054 -12.03 -42.77 18.78
N ASP A 1055 -12.51 -43.09 19.98
CA ASP A 1055 -13.90 -43.45 20.22
C ASP A 1055 -14.52 -42.61 21.35
N LEU A 1056 -15.14 -41.48 20.96
CA LEU A 1056 -15.81 -40.57 21.90
C LEU A 1056 -16.94 -41.23 22.70
N ALA A 1057 -17.47 -42.38 22.26
CA ALA A 1057 -18.45 -43.14 23.06
C ALA A 1057 -17.82 -43.80 24.31
N LYS A 1058 -16.48 -43.80 24.42
CA LYS A 1058 -15.71 -44.34 25.55
C LYS A 1058 -14.87 -43.26 26.26
N ALA A 1059 -15.16 -41.97 26.03
CA ALA A 1059 -14.46 -40.85 26.64
C ALA A 1059 -15.00 -40.52 28.05
N TYR A 1060 -14.49 -39.43 28.62
CA TYR A 1060 -15.11 -38.75 29.76
C TYR A 1060 -16.09 -37.69 29.26
N GLU A 1061 -17.13 -37.43 30.04
CA GLU A 1061 -18.13 -36.42 29.71
C GLU A 1061 -18.41 -35.53 30.91
N PHE A 1062 -18.42 -34.23 30.67
CA PHE A 1062 -19.00 -33.24 31.55
C PHE A 1062 -20.38 -32.85 31.00
N ASN A 1063 -21.43 -33.31 31.68
CA ASN A 1063 -22.79 -33.38 31.19
C ASN A 1063 -23.75 -32.56 32.05
N ILE A 1064 -24.72 -31.92 31.40
CA ILE A 1064 -25.83 -31.23 32.02
C ILE A 1064 -27.14 -31.98 31.74
N ASP A 1065 -27.89 -32.28 32.81
CA ASP A 1065 -29.16 -32.99 32.77
C ASP A 1065 -30.26 -32.19 33.49
N PRO A 1066 -31.05 -31.40 32.73
CA PRO A 1066 -32.18 -30.65 33.28
C PRO A 1066 -33.27 -31.52 33.90
N SER A 1067 -33.46 -32.77 33.45
CA SER A 1067 -34.54 -33.65 33.97
C SER A 1067 -34.30 -34.07 35.41
N LYS A 1068 -33.03 -34.21 35.79
CA LYS A 1068 -32.62 -34.59 37.14
C LYS A 1068 -32.18 -33.37 37.97
N GLY A 1069 -31.99 -32.21 37.34
CA GLY A 1069 -31.47 -31.01 37.99
C GLY A 1069 -30.03 -31.21 38.48
N VAL A 1070 -29.21 -31.92 37.69
CA VAL A 1070 -27.83 -32.26 38.07
C VAL A 1070 -26.83 -31.98 36.95
N VAL A 1071 -25.58 -31.81 37.36
CA VAL A 1071 -24.39 -31.84 36.49
C VAL A 1071 -23.57 -33.07 36.86
N ARG A 1072 -23.06 -33.76 35.83
CA ARG A 1072 -22.32 -35.04 36.01
C ARG A 1072 -20.96 -34.97 35.34
N LEU A 1073 -19.99 -35.63 35.95
CA LEU A 1073 -18.68 -35.90 35.37
C LEU A 1073 -18.43 -37.40 35.45
N PHE A 1074 -18.49 -38.10 34.32
CA PHE A 1074 -18.50 -39.58 34.31
C PHE A 1074 -17.70 -40.17 33.15
N ASN A 1075 -17.41 -41.47 33.26
CA ASN A 1075 -16.79 -42.25 32.18
C ASN A 1075 -17.87 -42.85 31.28
N LYS A 1076 -17.92 -42.44 30.01
CA LYS A 1076 -18.95 -42.91 29.06
C LYS A 1076 -18.86 -44.40 28.75
N LYS A 1077 -17.68 -45.03 28.93
CA LYS A 1077 -17.49 -46.46 28.65
C LYS A 1077 -18.35 -47.36 29.54
N ASP A 1078 -18.47 -47.02 30.82
CA ASP A 1078 -19.18 -47.82 31.82
C ASP A 1078 -20.31 -47.05 32.53
N GLY A 1079 -20.49 -45.77 32.20
CA GLY A 1079 -21.50 -44.88 32.77
C GLY A 1079 -21.21 -44.46 34.22
N LYS A 1080 -20.03 -44.80 34.76
CA LYS A 1080 -19.71 -44.58 36.17
C LYS A 1080 -19.28 -43.14 36.43
N ASP A 1081 -19.94 -42.50 37.39
CA ASP A 1081 -19.57 -41.15 37.82
C ASP A 1081 -18.17 -41.13 38.46
N LEU A 1082 -17.38 -40.13 38.08
CA LEU A 1082 -16.03 -39.88 38.61
C LEU A 1082 -16.08 -39.10 39.93
N ALA A 1083 -17.20 -38.43 40.21
CA ALA A 1083 -17.51 -37.71 41.44
C ALA A 1083 -19.03 -37.81 41.72
N PRO A 1084 -19.49 -37.63 42.98
CA PRO A 1084 -20.92 -37.52 43.25
C PRO A 1084 -21.56 -36.41 42.42
N GLU A 1085 -22.76 -36.66 41.89
CA GLU A 1085 -23.50 -35.68 41.09
C GLU A 1085 -23.69 -34.35 41.85
N ALA A 1086 -23.53 -33.22 41.14
CA ALA A 1086 -23.75 -31.89 41.70
C ALA A 1086 -25.21 -31.48 41.44
N LYS A 1087 -25.98 -31.24 42.50
CA LYS A 1087 -27.35 -30.70 42.38
C LYS A 1087 -27.29 -29.20 42.13
N GLU A 1088 -27.84 -28.77 41.01
CA GLU A 1088 -27.82 -27.37 40.57
C GLU A 1088 -29.21 -26.91 40.14
N THR A 1089 -29.44 -25.60 40.12
CA THR A 1089 -30.71 -25.04 39.61
C THR A 1089 -30.65 -24.97 38.08
N ILE A 1090 -31.07 -26.05 37.43
CA ILE A 1090 -31.02 -26.23 35.98
C ILE A 1090 -32.45 -26.34 35.40
N SER A 1091 -32.67 -25.72 34.24
CA SER A 1091 -33.88 -25.72 33.43
C SER A 1091 -33.54 -25.80 31.94
N SER A 1092 -34.40 -26.46 31.16
CA SER A 1092 -34.30 -26.66 29.70
C SER A 1092 -34.19 -25.37 28.86
N ASN A 1093 -34.84 -24.29 29.30
CA ASN A 1093 -34.93 -23.02 28.56
C ASN A 1093 -33.87 -21.98 28.95
N LYS A 1094 -32.80 -22.39 29.63
CA LYS A 1094 -31.70 -21.50 30.06
C LYS A 1094 -30.41 -21.92 29.38
N SER A 1095 -29.55 -20.93 29.08
CA SER A 1095 -28.19 -21.16 28.60
C SER A 1095 -27.21 -21.37 29.76
N TYR A 1096 -26.25 -22.26 29.58
CA TYR A 1096 -25.18 -22.58 30.53
C TYR A 1096 -23.83 -22.56 29.85
N GLU A 1097 -22.80 -22.18 30.59
CA GLU A 1097 -21.41 -22.33 30.15
C GLU A 1097 -20.79 -23.56 30.80
N LEU A 1098 -20.42 -24.55 29.98
CA LEU A 1098 -19.66 -25.72 30.40
C LEU A 1098 -18.19 -25.49 30.08
N LYS A 1099 -17.31 -25.77 31.05
CA LYS A 1099 -15.86 -25.70 30.85
C LYS A 1099 -15.15 -26.84 31.57
N VAL A 1100 -14.21 -27.49 30.88
CA VAL A 1100 -13.34 -28.53 31.41
C VAL A 1100 -11.88 -28.09 31.25
N VAL A 1101 -11.11 -28.21 32.31
CA VAL A 1101 -9.67 -27.98 32.32
C VAL A 1101 -8.97 -29.27 32.77
N THR A 1102 -8.01 -29.75 31.98
CA THR A 1102 -7.22 -30.94 32.34
C THR A 1102 -5.74 -30.62 32.46
N SER A 1103 -5.11 -31.20 33.48
CA SER A 1103 -3.71 -30.99 33.83
C SER A 1103 -3.15 -32.30 34.39
N GLY A 1104 -2.42 -33.02 33.55
CA GLY A 1104 -2.02 -34.39 33.87
C GLY A 1104 -3.24 -35.28 34.13
N THR A 1105 -3.37 -35.82 35.35
CA THR A 1105 -4.53 -36.63 35.78
C THR A 1105 -5.61 -35.82 36.50
N ASN A 1106 -5.38 -34.53 36.75
CA ASN A 1106 -6.35 -33.66 37.40
C ASN A 1106 -7.33 -33.11 36.36
N ILE A 1107 -8.62 -33.17 36.71
CA ILE A 1107 -9.73 -32.67 35.89
C ILE A 1107 -10.53 -31.71 36.74
N LYS A 1108 -10.68 -30.48 36.25
CA LYS A 1108 -11.55 -29.46 36.80
C LYS A 1108 -12.70 -29.21 35.83
N ALA A 1109 -13.91 -29.10 36.34
CA ALA A 1109 -15.07 -28.75 35.54
C ALA A 1109 -15.85 -27.59 36.18
N TYR A 1110 -16.36 -26.70 35.35
CA TYR A 1110 -17.00 -25.46 35.74
C TYR A 1110 -18.36 -25.33 35.04
N LEU A 1111 -19.37 -24.91 35.79
CA LEU A 1111 -20.68 -24.49 35.29
C LEU A 1111 -20.84 -22.99 35.55
N ASP A 1112 -21.13 -22.18 34.53
CA ASP A 1112 -21.32 -20.73 34.67
C ASP A 1112 -20.18 -20.07 35.49
N SER A 1113 -18.93 -20.38 35.12
CA SER A 1113 -17.69 -19.99 35.84
C SER A 1113 -17.50 -20.55 37.26
N THR A 1114 -18.47 -21.26 37.82
CA THR A 1114 -18.37 -21.87 39.15
C THR A 1114 -17.74 -23.26 39.05
N LYS A 1115 -16.65 -23.50 39.78
CA LYS A 1115 -16.00 -24.83 39.81
C LYS A 1115 -16.88 -25.83 40.54
N VAL A 1116 -17.39 -26.83 39.81
CA VAL A 1116 -18.26 -27.88 40.34
C VAL A 1116 -17.50 -29.18 40.64
N PHE A 1117 -16.44 -29.47 39.87
CA PHE A 1117 -15.59 -30.65 40.09
C PHE A 1117 -14.11 -30.27 40.06
N ASP A 1118 -13.33 -30.88 40.95
CA ASP A 1118 -11.86 -30.83 40.98
C ASP A 1118 -11.35 -32.17 41.52
N ILE A 1119 -11.00 -33.08 40.61
CA ILE A 1119 -10.72 -34.47 40.94
C ILE A 1119 -9.45 -34.97 40.26
N ASN A 1120 -8.87 -36.04 40.80
CA ASN A 1120 -7.78 -36.76 40.16
C ASN A 1120 -8.30 -38.09 39.61
N VAL A 1121 -8.14 -38.30 38.30
CA VAL A 1121 -8.59 -39.50 37.60
C VAL A 1121 -7.38 -40.35 37.18
N THR A 1122 -7.14 -41.39 37.96
CA THR A 1122 -6.07 -42.37 37.69
C THR A 1122 -6.31 -43.06 36.34
N GLY A 1123 -5.38 -42.88 35.40
CA GLY A 1123 -5.48 -43.46 34.05
C GLY A 1123 -6.00 -42.51 32.96
N TYR A 1124 -6.28 -41.24 33.28
CA TYR A 1124 -6.50 -40.23 32.24
C TYR A 1124 -5.20 -39.97 31.46
N ILE A 1125 -5.26 -40.11 30.13
CA ILE A 1125 -4.10 -39.99 29.24
C ILE A 1125 -4.25 -38.91 28.16
N GLY A 1126 -5.35 -38.17 28.15
CA GLY A 1126 -5.68 -37.24 27.07
C GLY A 1126 -6.40 -37.88 25.90
N GLY A 1127 -6.81 -37.08 24.93
CA GLY A 1127 -7.43 -37.54 23.69
C GLY A 1127 -8.30 -36.50 22.99
N ASN A 1128 -9.10 -36.96 22.04
CA ASN A 1128 -10.01 -36.13 21.25
C ASN A 1128 -11.09 -35.47 22.10
N VAL A 1129 -11.58 -34.33 21.60
CA VAL A 1129 -12.72 -33.60 22.15
C VAL A 1129 -13.95 -33.69 21.25
N GLY A 1130 -15.11 -33.34 21.78
CA GLY A 1130 -16.35 -33.27 21.03
C GLY A 1130 -17.56 -32.88 21.87
N LEU A 1131 -18.72 -32.81 21.22
CA LEU A 1131 -20.00 -32.49 21.86
C LEU A 1131 -20.89 -33.74 21.85
N ASP A 1132 -21.77 -33.88 22.84
CA ASP A 1132 -22.78 -34.92 22.87
C ASP A 1132 -24.17 -34.35 23.16
N VAL A 1133 -25.18 -34.92 22.51
CA VAL A 1133 -26.60 -34.74 22.82
C VAL A 1133 -27.29 -36.10 22.90
N LEU A 1134 -27.94 -36.35 24.03
CA LEU A 1134 -28.64 -37.60 24.34
C LEU A 1134 -30.14 -37.37 24.52
N ASP A 1135 -30.95 -38.26 23.93
CA ASP A 1135 -32.41 -38.33 24.08
C ASP A 1135 -33.16 -36.99 23.83
N GLY A 1136 -32.61 -36.11 22.99
CA GLY A 1136 -33.15 -34.76 22.77
C GLY A 1136 -32.37 -33.92 21.76
N SER A 1137 -32.55 -32.60 21.85
CA SER A 1137 -31.80 -31.59 21.09
C SER A 1137 -31.13 -30.59 22.03
N ALA A 1138 -29.96 -30.07 21.65
CA ALA A 1138 -29.32 -28.97 22.35
C ALA A 1138 -28.47 -28.14 21.39
N ASP A 1139 -28.37 -26.85 21.70
CA ASP A 1139 -27.70 -25.84 20.89
C ASP A 1139 -26.35 -25.49 21.52
N PHE A 1140 -25.30 -25.48 20.71
CA PHE A 1140 -23.94 -25.17 21.14
C PHE A 1140 -23.42 -23.92 20.46
N GLN A 1141 -22.82 -23.03 21.25
CA GLN A 1141 -22.18 -21.81 20.76
C GLN A 1141 -20.90 -21.55 21.57
N ASP A 1142 -19.98 -20.74 21.03
CA ASP A 1142 -18.71 -20.42 21.69
C ASP A 1142 -17.91 -21.69 22.08
N VAL A 1143 -17.79 -22.64 21.14
CA VAL A 1143 -17.12 -23.93 21.39
C VAL A 1143 -15.61 -23.78 21.19
N LEU A 1144 -14.89 -23.59 22.29
CA LEU A 1144 -13.49 -23.23 22.28
C LEU A 1144 -12.63 -24.34 22.89
N PHE A 1145 -11.60 -24.74 22.16
CA PHE A 1145 -10.57 -25.68 22.55
C PHE A 1145 -9.22 -24.99 22.58
N GLN A 1146 -8.49 -25.17 23.69
CA GLN A 1146 -7.12 -24.70 23.84
C GLN A 1146 -6.23 -25.90 24.20
N ASN A 1147 -5.22 -26.17 23.38
CA ASN A 1147 -4.23 -27.21 23.66
C ASN A 1147 -3.11 -26.63 24.54
N LEU A 1148 -2.88 -27.23 25.71
CA LEU A 1148 -1.87 -26.81 26.69
C LEU A 1148 -0.65 -27.75 26.74
N ASP A 1149 -0.57 -28.77 25.88
CA ASP A 1149 0.56 -29.74 25.90
C ASP A 1149 1.91 -29.05 25.64
N ASN A 1150 1.90 -28.04 24.75
CA ASN A 1150 3.06 -27.22 24.37
C ASN A 1150 3.07 -25.83 25.02
N LEU A 1151 2.44 -25.69 26.19
CA LEU A 1151 2.43 -24.43 26.95
C LEU A 1151 3.87 -24.01 27.31
N ASN A 1152 4.31 -22.87 26.76
CA ASN A 1152 5.55 -22.19 27.13
C ASN A 1152 5.22 -20.93 27.94
N ILE A 1153 5.83 -20.79 29.12
CA ILE A 1153 5.65 -19.65 30.01
C ILE A 1153 6.93 -18.81 29.94
N ASN A 1154 6.84 -17.55 29.50
CA ASN A 1154 7.98 -16.64 29.43
C ASN A 1154 7.83 -15.49 30.43
N LEU A 1155 8.97 -14.97 30.91
CA LEU A 1155 9.07 -13.81 31.79
C LEU A 1155 10.17 -12.87 31.26
N GLY A 1156 9.96 -11.55 31.32
CA GLY A 1156 11.01 -10.58 31.00
C GLY A 1156 10.88 -9.28 31.80
N ALA A 1157 11.99 -8.79 32.37
CA ALA A 1157 12.22 -7.40 32.80
C ALA A 1157 13.57 -7.20 33.55
N SER A 1158 14.00 -5.93 33.72
CA SER A 1158 15.00 -5.44 34.68
C SER A 1158 14.41 -4.28 35.53
N LEU A 1159 14.92 -4.02 36.75
CA LEU A 1159 14.25 -3.17 37.76
C LEU A 1159 15.24 -2.27 38.57
N ALA A 1160 14.79 -1.10 39.02
CA ALA A 1160 15.50 -0.26 40.02
C ALA A 1160 14.92 -0.42 41.44
N VAL A 1161 15.67 -0.08 42.50
CA VAL A 1161 15.19 -0.12 43.90
C VAL A 1161 13.90 0.71 44.09
N LYS A 1162 12.90 0.16 44.81
CA LYS A 1162 11.53 0.69 45.02
C LYS A 1162 10.64 0.79 43.77
N GLN A 1163 11.15 0.41 42.60
CA GLN A 1163 10.31 0.28 41.42
C GLN A 1163 9.47 -1.00 41.52
N THR A 1164 8.26 -0.93 40.99
CA THR A 1164 7.39 -2.09 40.82
C THR A 1164 7.16 -2.33 39.33
N ILE A 1165 7.22 -3.58 38.91
CA ILE A 1165 6.84 -4.03 37.57
C ILE A 1165 5.85 -5.18 37.71
N ASN A 1166 4.91 -5.29 36.78
CA ASN A 1166 4.20 -6.55 36.61
C ASN A 1166 5.01 -7.37 35.62
N LEU A 1167 5.42 -8.59 36.01
CA LEU A 1167 6.02 -9.48 35.04
C LEU A 1167 4.92 -9.86 34.02
N GLY A 1168 5.15 -9.53 32.76
CA GLY A 1168 4.33 -10.03 31.68
C GLY A 1168 4.55 -11.54 31.57
N ILE A 1169 3.53 -12.33 31.93
CA ILE A 1169 3.51 -13.73 31.56
C ILE A 1169 2.84 -13.84 30.20
N THR A 1170 3.58 -14.35 29.24
CA THR A 1170 2.99 -14.86 28.01
C THR A 1170 3.00 -16.38 28.05
N ALA A 1171 1.82 -16.95 27.86
CA ALA A 1171 1.64 -18.35 27.54
C ALA A 1171 1.38 -18.46 26.04
N THR A 1172 2.26 -19.16 25.34
CA THR A 1172 2.06 -19.48 23.93
C THR A 1172 1.91 -20.98 23.76
N ASN A 1173 1.01 -21.35 22.86
CA ASN A 1173 0.94 -22.72 22.37
C ASN A 1173 2.00 -22.89 21.28
N GLY A 1174 3.09 -23.61 21.58
CA GLY A 1174 4.33 -23.67 20.79
C GLY A 1174 4.23 -24.15 19.33
N GLY A 1175 3.03 -24.36 18.79
CA GLY A 1175 2.80 -24.72 17.39
C GLY A 1175 2.32 -23.58 16.47
N ASN A 1176 1.74 -22.48 16.98
CA ASN A 1176 1.07 -21.46 16.14
C ASN A 1176 1.10 -20.00 16.68
N GLY A 1177 1.85 -19.70 17.74
CA GLY A 1177 2.00 -18.32 18.24
C GLY A 1177 0.75 -17.68 18.89
N SER A 1178 -0.37 -18.41 19.04
CA SER A 1178 -1.58 -17.89 19.67
C SER A 1178 -1.43 -17.75 21.19
N ASN A 1179 -1.89 -16.63 21.75
CA ASN A 1179 -1.92 -16.38 23.20
C ASN A 1179 -2.98 -17.27 23.89
N VAL A 1180 -2.63 -17.85 25.04
CA VAL A 1180 -3.55 -18.61 25.90
C VAL A 1180 -4.24 -17.65 26.88
N ASP A 1181 -5.53 -17.84 27.16
CA ASP A 1181 -6.22 -17.07 28.20
C ASP A 1181 -5.74 -17.48 29.60
N MET A 1182 -4.89 -16.63 30.17
CA MET A 1182 -4.24 -16.82 31.46
C MET A 1182 -5.19 -16.70 32.66
N SER A 1183 -6.37 -16.10 32.50
CA SER A 1183 -7.31 -15.87 33.62
C SER A 1183 -7.90 -17.17 34.18
N SER A 1184 -7.83 -18.24 33.39
CA SER A 1184 -8.40 -19.55 33.70
C SER A 1184 -7.38 -20.57 34.21
N LEU A 1185 -6.11 -20.18 34.34
CA LEU A 1185 -5.01 -21.03 34.80
C LEU A 1185 -4.69 -20.78 36.27
N ASP A 1186 -4.33 -21.84 37.01
CA ASP A 1186 -3.81 -21.69 38.38
C ASP A 1186 -2.34 -21.26 38.35
N ILE A 1187 -2.09 -19.96 38.53
CA ILE A 1187 -0.75 -19.37 38.48
C ILE A 1187 -0.22 -19.13 39.89
N VAL A 1188 0.98 -19.64 40.19
CA VAL A 1188 1.67 -19.45 41.46
C VAL A 1188 3.02 -18.78 41.22
N TYR A 1189 3.23 -17.61 41.85
CA TYR A 1189 4.50 -16.88 41.82
C TYR A 1189 5.30 -17.10 43.10
N SER A 1190 6.63 -17.08 42.97
CA SER A 1190 7.54 -17.11 44.12
C SER A 1190 8.84 -16.36 43.80
N SER A 1191 9.49 -15.85 44.83
CA SER A 1191 10.81 -15.21 44.73
C SER A 1191 11.85 -16.05 45.48
N SER A 1192 13.00 -16.30 44.86
CA SER A 1192 14.13 -16.97 45.50
C SER A 1192 14.83 -16.11 46.55
N ASN A 1193 14.66 -14.77 46.50
CA ASN A 1193 15.21 -13.84 47.47
C ASN A 1193 14.28 -12.63 47.72
N PRO A 1194 13.26 -12.79 48.59
CA PRO A 1194 12.30 -11.73 48.92
C PRO A 1194 12.91 -10.46 49.54
N ILE A 1195 14.15 -10.53 50.05
CA ILE A 1195 14.86 -9.37 50.60
C ILE A 1195 15.37 -8.45 49.48
N VAL A 1196 15.65 -9.00 48.30
CA VAL A 1196 16.06 -8.26 47.11
C VAL A 1196 14.85 -7.87 46.26
N ALA A 1197 13.95 -8.83 45.98
CA ALA A 1197 12.72 -8.55 45.26
C ALA A 1197 11.56 -9.45 45.73
N THR A 1198 10.40 -8.87 46.04
CA THR A 1198 9.18 -9.62 46.36
C THR A 1198 8.29 -9.75 45.13
N VAL A 1199 7.48 -10.82 45.06
CA VAL A 1199 6.43 -10.98 44.05
C VAL A 1199 5.12 -11.32 44.75
N ASP A 1200 4.01 -10.72 44.32
CA ASP A 1200 2.67 -11.06 44.83
C ASP A 1200 1.93 -12.06 43.94
N ALA A 1201 0.71 -12.44 44.34
CA ALA A 1201 -0.11 -13.40 43.62
C ALA A 1201 -0.54 -12.93 42.22
N SER A 1202 -0.43 -11.63 41.92
CA SER A 1202 -0.73 -11.06 40.60
C SER A 1202 0.49 -10.99 39.66
N GLY A 1203 1.68 -11.39 40.13
CA GLY A 1203 2.93 -11.30 39.38
C GLY A 1203 3.60 -9.92 39.48
N LYS A 1204 3.16 -9.07 40.42
CA LYS A 1204 3.78 -7.77 40.67
C LYS A 1204 5.07 -7.95 41.45
N VAL A 1205 6.20 -7.66 40.80
CA VAL A 1205 7.53 -7.69 41.41
C VAL A 1205 7.90 -6.31 41.94
N THR A 1206 8.40 -6.26 43.17
CA THR A 1206 8.86 -5.03 43.82
C THR A 1206 10.33 -5.17 44.18
N GLY A 1207 11.18 -4.24 43.72
CA GLY A 1207 12.58 -4.17 44.10
C GLY A 1207 12.73 -3.63 45.52
N VAL A 1208 13.25 -4.44 46.43
CA VAL A 1208 13.36 -4.13 47.87
C VAL A 1208 14.74 -3.62 48.24
N ALA A 1209 15.81 -4.25 47.74
CA ALA A 1209 17.19 -3.86 47.99
C ALA A 1209 18.08 -4.22 46.79
N SER A 1210 19.23 -3.54 46.66
CA SER A 1210 20.18 -3.82 45.57
C SER A 1210 20.69 -5.26 45.65
N GLY A 1211 20.70 -5.96 44.52
CA GLY A 1211 21.08 -7.38 44.45
C GLY A 1211 20.37 -8.13 43.33
N THR A 1212 20.40 -9.48 43.39
CA THR A 1212 19.69 -10.36 42.46
C THR A 1212 18.69 -11.29 43.14
N ALA A 1213 17.57 -11.54 42.48
CA ALA A 1213 16.54 -12.51 42.88
C ALA A 1213 16.00 -13.23 41.65
N ILE A 1214 15.62 -14.49 41.77
CA ILE A 1214 14.93 -15.24 40.70
C ILE A 1214 13.44 -15.26 41.04
N ILE A 1215 12.61 -14.79 40.11
CA ILE A 1215 11.17 -14.96 40.20
C ILE A 1215 10.78 -16.21 39.42
N THR A 1216 10.16 -17.16 40.11
CA THR A 1216 9.67 -18.41 39.54
C THR A 1216 8.15 -18.36 39.46
N VAL A 1217 7.60 -18.65 38.29
CA VAL A 1217 6.17 -18.90 38.11
C VAL A 1217 5.91 -20.37 37.80
N LYS A 1218 4.85 -20.91 38.40
CA LYS A 1218 4.35 -22.27 38.13
C LYS A 1218 2.89 -22.20 37.73
N SER A 1219 2.54 -22.91 36.66
CA SER A 1219 1.16 -23.08 36.21
C SER A 1219 1.05 -24.41 35.48
N GLU A 1220 0.01 -25.19 35.76
CA GLU A 1220 -0.29 -26.45 35.05
C GLU A 1220 0.92 -27.39 34.86
N GLY A 1221 1.72 -27.57 35.92
CA GLY A 1221 2.91 -28.42 35.91
C GLY A 1221 4.13 -27.86 35.15
N LYS A 1222 4.02 -26.68 34.53
CA LYS A 1222 5.12 -25.95 33.89
C LYS A 1222 5.75 -24.96 34.86
N THR A 1223 7.03 -24.66 34.67
CA THR A 1223 7.80 -23.70 35.48
C THR A 1223 8.57 -22.77 34.56
N ALA A 1224 8.59 -21.47 34.87
CA ALA A 1224 9.44 -20.48 34.22
C ALA A 1224 10.13 -19.58 35.26
N GLU A 1225 11.32 -19.11 34.92
CA GLU A 1225 12.20 -18.37 35.83
C GLU A 1225 12.72 -17.09 35.17
N CYS A 1226 12.78 -16.00 35.93
CA CYS A 1226 13.35 -14.73 35.50
C CYS A 1226 14.36 -14.23 36.53
N LEU A 1227 15.57 -13.91 36.08
CA LEU A 1227 16.57 -13.27 36.92
C LEU A 1227 16.31 -11.76 36.98
N ILE A 1228 16.00 -11.26 38.17
CA ILE A 1228 15.79 -9.83 38.44
C ILE A 1228 17.08 -9.24 39.00
N TYR A 1229 17.55 -8.19 38.35
CA TYR A 1229 18.58 -7.30 38.87
C TYR A 1229 17.88 -6.07 39.44
N VAL A 1230 18.14 -5.76 40.72
CA VAL A 1230 17.67 -4.55 41.39
C VAL A 1230 18.87 -3.63 41.57
N GLN A 1231 18.89 -2.50 40.85
CA GLN A 1231 19.95 -1.48 40.96
C GLN A 1231 19.61 -0.41 41.99
#